data_AF-A0A1R0GS27-F1
#
_entry.id   AF-A0A1R0GS27-F1
#
_cell.length_a   1.000
_cell.length_b   1.000
_cell.length_c   1.000
_cell.angle_alpha   90.00
_cell.angle_beta   90.00
_cell.angle_gamma   90.00
#
_symmetry.space_group_name_H-M   'P 1'
#
loop_
_entity.id
_entity.type
_entity.pdbx_description
1 polymer ?
#
loop_
_entity_poly.entity_id
_entity_poly.type
_entity_poly.pdbx_seq_one_letter_code
_entity_poly.pdbx_strand_id
1 'polypeptide(L)'
;MLSASRRFAKANPPILRNRFSIKSSKIIDLQKNIRSYSSSDGKDSVDLDPEWVKMATKECKGADPKEILTWKTLEVCTLLAYVKPLYTKEDTAHLEKEIPGKYPFTRGPYATMYTYRPWTIRQYAGFSTVEESNAFYKANLLAGQQGLSVAFDLATHRGYDSDHPRVRGDVGMAGVAIDSVEDMKILFSGIDLSKVSVSMTMNGAVLPILAMYIVTALEEGCTYEQMRGTIQNDILKEFMVRNTYIYPTGPSMRIIGDIIKFTSHKMPNYNSISISGYHIMEAGADSVLELGFTVADGIEYIRTGVNAGLSVDKFAPRLSFFWGIGMNFYMEIAKMRAGRRLWAHMIKKLFPSATNPNSMRLRAHSQTSGWSLTEQDPYNNIVRTTIEAMAAVLGGTQSLHTNSLDEAIGLPTEFSSRIARNTQIILQEEANIPKVVDPFAGSYLIESLTDQVFNKALDIVNEVEELGGMAKAIESGMPKLRIQEAAARRQAAIDSGKETIVGVNKYKLKNSSSSSDSGSADKSGKKVDAGQVEVLSIDNKAVLEKQLAKLKKVKAERDDNLVMESLQALEDCANEIQDNASPNDDLSKNLLALSIKAAQSRATVGEISLALERAFGRYQPPSLLVSGAYKQEYQDYNNNSIVDKVIERTKKFLDEHGRRPRVLIVKMGQDGHDRGANVVASGFADLGFDVDVGPLFQTPEEAARLAIDSDVHVIGVSSLAAGHKVLVPKLIEELKAQLNEAGDGIGNHNILVIVGGVIPQIDYEFLYKSGVSAIYGPGTPIPDSAMDLIDKIEANI
;
A
#
# COMPACT_ATOMS: atom_id res chain seq x y z
N MET A 1 68.75 0.78 -5.21
CA MET A 1 68.29 -0.03 -6.36
C MET A 1 67.56 -1.25 -5.79
N LEU A 2 66.22 -1.15 -5.68
CA LEU A 2 65.21 -1.99 -6.38
C LEU A 2 65.15 -3.42 -5.80
N SER A 3 64.21 -3.81 -4.93
CA SER A 3 62.72 -3.84 -4.97
C SER A 3 62.10 -5.00 -5.78
N ALA A 4 61.23 -5.76 -5.09
CA ALA A 4 59.85 -6.08 -5.50
C ALA A 4 59.52 -7.39 -6.29
N SER A 5 58.49 -8.07 -5.74
CA SER A 5 57.30 -8.63 -6.43
C SER A 5 57.29 -10.07 -6.95
N ARG A 6 56.60 -10.96 -6.20
CA ARG A 6 55.35 -11.69 -6.59
C ARG A 6 55.22 -13.03 -5.83
N ARG A 7 54.34 -13.05 -4.83
CA ARG A 7 53.66 -14.26 -4.31
C ARG A 7 52.21 -13.88 -4.13
N PHE A 8 51.29 -14.51 -4.87
CA PHE A 8 49.91 -14.83 -4.49
C PHE A 8 49.24 -15.54 -5.68
N ALA A 9 49.18 -16.87 -5.60
CA ALA A 9 48.26 -17.70 -6.37
C ALA A 9 47.98 -18.92 -5.50
N LYS A 10 46.85 -18.93 -4.79
CA LYS A 10 46.33 -20.09 -4.09
C LYS A 10 44.82 -20.15 -4.26
N ALA A 11 44.42 -21.21 -4.97
CA ALA A 11 43.27 -22.07 -4.74
C ALA A 11 41.96 -21.42 -4.25
N ASN A 12 41.02 -21.27 -5.19
CA ASN A 12 39.60 -21.13 -4.88
C ASN A 12 39.08 -22.42 -4.20
N PRO A 13 38.28 -22.31 -3.13
CA PRO A 13 37.65 -23.47 -2.50
C PRO A 13 36.49 -24.00 -3.37
N PRO A 14 36.15 -25.30 -3.24
CA PRO A 14 35.09 -25.91 -4.00
C PRO A 14 33.73 -25.35 -3.55
N ILE A 15 32.92 -24.94 -4.53
CA ILE A 15 31.50 -24.61 -4.33
C ILE A 15 30.82 -25.86 -3.75
N LEU A 16 30.53 -25.82 -2.45
CA LEU A 16 29.70 -26.80 -1.77
C LEU A 16 28.32 -26.80 -2.43
N ARG A 17 28.07 -27.79 -3.29
CA ARG A 17 26.72 -28.21 -3.67
C ARG A 17 26.02 -28.75 -2.43
N ASN A 18 25.49 -27.86 -1.59
CA ASN A 18 24.51 -28.21 -0.57
C ASN A 18 23.21 -28.62 -1.29
N ARG A 19 23.10 -29.91 -1.62
CA ARG A 19 21.81 -30.55 -1.87
C ARG A 19 21.05 -30.64 -0.55
N PHE A 20 20.40 -29.55 -0.13
CA PHE A 20 19.26 -29.66 0.75
C PHE A 20 18.06 -30.08 -0.11
N SER A 21 17.95 -31.39 -0.35
CA SER A 21 16.68 -32.01 -0.71
C SER A 21 15.75 -31.84 0.50
N ILE A 22 15.01 -30.74 0.54
CA ILE A 22 13.84 -30.62 1.41
C ILE A 22 12.88 -31.69 0.93
N LYS A 23 12.80 -32.80 1.68
CA LYS A 23 11.70 -33.76 1.53
C LYS A 23 10.41 -32.95 1.68
N SER A 24 9.62 -32.92 0.61
CA SER A 24 8.38 -32.17 0.42
C SER A 24 7.22 -32.61 1.33
N SER A 25 7.48 -33.15 2.52
CA SER A 25 6.46 -33.82 3.34
C SER A 25 5.67 -32.91 4.28
N LYS A 26 5.78 -31.58 4.16
CA LYS A 26 4.88 -30.61 4.83
C LYS A 26 4.67 -29.32 4.03
N ILE A 27 4.57 -29.40 2.70
CA ILE A 27 3.73 -28.41 2.02
C ILE A 27 2.32 -28.77 2.46
N ILE A 28 1.75 -27.96 3.36
CA ILE A 28 0.31 -28.00 3.62
C ILE A 28 -0.33 -27.95 2.25
N ASP A 29 -1.19 -28.92 1.96
CA ASP A 29 -1.91 -29.07 0.69
C ASP A 29 -2.81 -27.83 0.51
N LEU A 30 -2.21 -26.71 0.08
CA LEU A 30 -2.85 -25.39 -0.04
C LEU A 30 -4.01 -25.47 -1.03
N GLN A 31 -3.97 -26.41 -1.98
CA GLN A 31 -5.08 -26.71 -2.88
C GLN A 31 -6.31 -27.27 -2.15
N LYS A 32 -6.18 -27.92 -0.99
CA LYS A 32 -7.34 -28.42 -0.21
C LYS A 32 -8.02 -27.35 0.65
N ASN A 33 -7.34 -26.24 0.94
CA ASN A 33 -7.89 -25.13 1.74
C ASN A 33 -8.22 -23.87 0.93
N ILE A 34 -7.92 -23.84 -0.37
CA ILE A 34 -8.64 -22.95 -1.29
C ILE A 34 -10.05 -23.54 -1.40
N ARG A 35 -10.94 -23.17 -0.47
CA ARG A 35 -12.38 -23.32 -0.74
C ARG A 35 -12.61 -22.56 -2.03
N SER A 36 -12.98 -23.27 -3.10
CA SER A 36 -13.59 -22.61 -4.24
C SER A 36 -14.78 -21.86 -3.67
N TYR A 37 -14.73 -20.53 -3.69
CA TYR A 37 -15.89 -19.68 -3.41
C TYR A 37 -16.87 -19.89 -4.56
N SER A 38 -17.48 -21.08 -4.65
CA SER A 38 -18.55 -21.35 -5.58
C SER A 38 -19.73 -20.50 -5.16
N SER A 39 -20.32 -19.82 -6.12
CA SER A 39 -21.49 -18.94 -6.01
C SER A 39 -22.77 -19.63 -5.52
N SER A 40 -22.67 -20.88 -5.03
CA SER A 40 -23.79 -21.75 -4.70
C SER A 40 -24.35 -21.58 -3.29
N ASP A 41 -23.59 -21.04 -2.33
CA ASP A 41 -23.93 -21.19 -0.90
C ASP A 41 -24.63 -19.97 -0.29
N GLY A 42 -25.01 -18.97 -1.10
CA GLY A 42 -25.68 -17.74 -0.66
C GLY A 42 -27.16 -17.64 -1.02
N LYS A 43 -27.85 -18.75 -1.33
CA LYS A 43 -29.32 -18.74 -1.50
C LYS A 43 -30.07 -18.82 -0.15
N ASP A 44 -29.38 -18.56 0.96
CA ASP A 44 -30.05 -18.27 2.22
C ASP A 44 -30.99 -17.09 2.01
N SER A 45 -32.26 -17.29 2.34
CA SER A 45 -33.35 -16.43 1.92
C SER A 45 -33.16 -15.00 2.42
N VAL A 46 -32.82 -14.08 1.52
CA VAL A 46 -33.00 -12.65 1.77
C VAL A 46 -34.48 -12.45 2.10
N ASP A 47 -34.76 -12.25 3.38
CA ASP A 47 -36.11 -12.05 3.90
C ASP A 47 -36.48 -10.58 3.72
N LEU A 48 -37.51 -10.35 2.91
CA LEU A 48 -37.99 -9.02 2.53
C LEU A 48 -39.42 -8.88 3.01
N ASP A 49 -39.78 -7.67 3.46
CA ASP A 49 -41.11 -7.39 3.95
C ASP A 49 -42.19 -7.79 2.91
N PRO A 50 -43.15 -8.67 3.27
CA PRO A 50 -44.12 -9.20 2.30
C PRO A 50 -45.02 -8.13 1.67
N GLU A 51 -45.34 -7.06 2.41
CA GLU A 51 -46.15 -5.96 1.91
C GLU A 51 -45.35 -5.15 0.88
N TRP A 52 -44.10 -4.83 1.20
CA TRP A 52 -43.19 -4.17 0.27
C TRP A 52 -42.94 -5.01 -0.99
N VAL A 53 -42.70 -6.33 -0.85
CA VAL A 53 -42.49 -7.23 -2.00
C VAL A 53 -43.69 -7.17 -2.95
N LYS A 54 -44.92 -7.17 -2.43
CA LYS A 54 -46.13 -7.06 -3.25
C LYS A 54 -46.18 -5.74 -4.03
N MET A 55 -45.83 -4.62 -3.40
CA MET A 55 -45.78 -3.31 -4.05
C MET A 55 -44.67 -3.23 -5.09
N ALA A 56 -43.45 -3.62 -4.71
CA ALA A 56 -42.27 -3.59 -5.56
C ALA A 56 -42.43 -4.52 -6.78
N THR A 57 -43.05 -5.70 -6.62
CA THR A 57 -43.34 -6.61 -7.74
C THR A 57 -44.21 -5.93 -8.80
N LYS A 58 -45.20 -5.13 -8.38
CA LYS A 58 -46.06 -4.36 -9.29
C LYS A 58 -45.26 -3.30 -10.05
N GLU A 59 -44.39 -2.56 -9.36
CA GLU A 59 -43.51 -1.54 -9.96
C GLU A 59 -42.47 -2.17 -10.90
N CYS A 60 -41.98 -3.36 -10.55
CA CYS A 60 -41.08 -4.19 -11.33
C CYS A 60 -41.78 -4.98 -12.45
N LYS A 61 -43.05 -4.66 -12.76
CA LYS A 61 -43.84 -5.27 -13.84
C LYS A 61 -43.89 -6.80 -13.77
N GLY A 62 -43.95 -7.36 -12.56
CA GLY A 62 -44.06 -8.80 -12.31
C GLY A 62 -42.72 -9.52 -12.11
N ALA A 63 -41.57 -8.84 -12.28
CA ALA A 63 -40.28 -9.41 -11.90
C ALA A 63 -40.14 -9.48 -10.37
N ASP A 64 -39.49 -10.54 -9.87
CA ASP A 64 -39.25 -10.75 -8.44
C ASP A 64 -38.26 -9.69 -7.90
N PRO A 65 -38.70 -8.76 -7.03
CA PRO A 65 -37.84 -7.72 -6.46
C PRO A 65 -36.63 -8.28 -5.74
N LYS A 66 -36.72 -9.48 -5.17
CA LYS A 66 -35.61 -10.13 -4.48
C LYS A 66 -34.47 -10.44 -5.45
N GLU A 67 -34.77 -10.88 -6.66
CA GLU A 67 -33.75 -11.26 -7.64
C GLU A 67 -33.12 -10.03 -8.33
N ILE A 68 -33.92 -8.99 -8.59
CA ILE A 68 -33.47 -7.86 -9.42
C ILE A 68 -33.03 -6.62 -8.63
N LEU A 69 -33.52 -6.42 -7.40
CA LEU A 69 -33.22 -5.23 -6.59
C LEU A 69 -32.24 -5.51 -5.44
N THR A 70 -32.05 -6.77 -5.06
CA THR A 70 -31.04 -7.10 -4.04
C THR A 70 -29.65 -6.81 -4.59
N TRP A 71 -28.93 -5.94 -3.90
CA TRP A 71 -27.61 -5.55 -4.33
C TRP A 71 -26.60 -6.63 -3.94
N LYS A 72 -26.03 -7.27 -4.96
CA LYS A 72 -24.86 -8.14 -4.82
C LYS A 72 -23.62 -7.27 -4.68
N THR A 73 -23.04 -7.25 -3.49
CA THR A 73 -21.89 -6.39 -3.22
C THR A 73 -20.61 -7.01 -3.79
N LEU A 74 -19.50 -6.25 -3.79
CA LEU A 74 -18.22 -6.72 -4.31
C LEU A 74 -17.44 -7.56 -3.30
N GLU A 75 -17.90 -7.62 -2.04
CA GLU A 75 -17.45 -8.50 -0.95
C GLU A 75 -17.82 -9.99 -1.20
N VAL A 76 -17.88 -10.41 -2.47
CA VAL A 76 -18.22 -11.78 -2.88
C VAL A 76 -17.17 -12.77 -2.36
N CYS A 77 -15.89 -12.36 -2.31
CA CYS A 77 -14.79 -13.16 -1.77
C CYS A 77 -14.95 -13.50 -0.28
N THR A 78 -15.72 -12.70 0.47
CA THR A 78 -15.96 -12.90 1.90
C THR A 78 -17.37 -13.41 2.21
N LEU A 79 -18.14 -13.75 1.16
CA LEU A 79 -19.52 -14.23 1.27
C LEU A 79 -20.44 -13.26 2.03
N LEU A 80 -20.09 -11.97 2.11
CA LEU A 80 -21.02 -10.91 2.49
C LEU A 80 -21.78 -10.54 1.23
N ALA A 81 -22.80 -11.35 0.90
CA ALA A 81 -23.24 -11.44 -0.48
C ALA A 81 -24.29 -10.39 -0.87
N TYR A 82 -25.04 -9.81 0.08
CA TYR A 82 -26.23 -9.02 -0.26
C TYR A 82 -26.54 -7.87 0.69
N VAL A 83 -26.94 -6.74 0.10
CA VAL A 83 -27.62 -5.65 0.79
C VAL A 83 -29.08 -5.63 0.34
N LYS A 84 -30.02 -5.64 1.30
CA LYS A 84 -31.46 -5.61 1.00
C LYS A 84 -31.83 -4.26 0.36
N PRO A 85 -32.77 -4.23 -0.59
CA PRO A 85 -33.28 -2.98 -1.14
C PRO A 85 -34.12 -2.18 -0.13
N LEU A 86 -34.63 -2.83 0.92
CA LEU A 86 -35.35 -2.23 2.04
C LEU A 86 -34.94 -2.91 3.34
N TYR A 87 -34.71 -2.11 4.38
CA TYR A 87 -34.58 -2.57 5.76
C TYR A 87 -35.69 -1.97 6.61
N THR A 88 -36.20 -2.73 7.56
CA THR A 88 -37.31 -2.34 8.45
C THR A 88 -36.91 -2.45 9.91
N LYS A 89 -37.85 -2.14 10.80
CA LYS A 89 -37.62 -2.18 12.25
C LYS A 89 -37.23 -3.59 12.73
N GLU A 90 -37.78 -4.61 12.09
CA GLU A 90 -37.56 -6.02 12.40
C GLU A 90 -36.08 -6.41 12.23
N ASP A 91 -35.38 -5.81 11.26
CA ASP A 91 -33.95 -6.07 10.99
C ASP A 91 -33.01 -5.59 12.12
N THR A 92 -33.54 -4.82 13.08
CA THR A 92 -32.79 -4.24 14.20
C THR A 92 -33.41 -4.56 15.56
N ALA A 93 -34.38 -5.48 15.61
CA ALA A 93 -35.11 -5.80 16.82
C ALA A 93 -34.22 -6.38 17.95
N HIS A 94 -33.07 -6.96 17.62
CA HIS A 94 -32.10 -7.54 18.55
C HIS A 94 -31.10 -6.54 19.13
N LEU A 95 -31.06 -5.29 18.65
CA LEU A 95 -30.05 -4.33 19.06
C LEU A 95 -30.25 -3.83 20.49
N GLU A 96 -29.20 -3.89 21.29
CA GLU A 96 -29.15 -3.28 22.61
C GLU A 96 -28.75 -1.80 22.54
N LYS A 97 -29.03 -1.06 23.63
CA LYS A 97 -28.66 0.36 23.73
C LYS A 97 -27.13 0.52 23.88
N GLU A 98 -26.49 1.02 22.84
CA GLU A 98 -25.08 1.45 22.87
C GLU A 98 -24.91 2.96 23.04
N ILE A 99 -23.84 3.36 23.73
CA ILE A 99 -23.46 4.76 23.98
C ILE A 99 -21.99 4.97 23.55
N PRO A 100 -21.67 6.04 22.79
CA PRO A 100 -20.30 6.34 22.39
C PRO A 100 -19.37 6.52 23.60
N GLY A 101 -18.10 6.14 23.46
CA GLY A 101 -17.11 6.20 24.53
C GLY A 101 -17.19 5.10 25.59
N LYS A 102 -18.14 4.16 25.45
CA LYS A 102 -18.28 2.97 26.29
C LYS A 102 -18.17 1.70 25.44
N TYR A 103 -17.64 0.63 26.02
CA TYR A 103 -17.63 -0.71 25.41
C TYR A 103 -19.04 -1.07 24.87
N PRO A 104 -19.17 -1.61 23.64
CA PRO A 104 -18.10 -2.04 22.73
C PRO A 104 -17.63 -0.97 21.72
N PHE A 105 -17.94 0.31 21.96
CA PHE A 105 -17.48 1.47 21.19
C PHE A 105 -17.95 1.53 19.73
N THR A 106 -18.98 0.77 19.32
CA THR A 106 -19.53 0.80 17.95
C THR A 106 -19.79 2.23 17.50
N ARG A 107 -20.41 3.03 18.38
CA ARG A 107 -20.83 4.42 18.13
C ARG A 107 -19.70 5.47 18.23
N GLY A 108 -18.48 5.03 18.51
CA GLY A 108 -17.29 5.90 18.56
C GLY A 108 -16.48 5.73 19.86
N PRO A 109 -15.16 5.97 19.82
CA PRO A 109 -14.27 5.77 20.96
C PRO A 109 -14.40 6.85 22.06
N TYR A 110 -15.04 7.98 21.78
CA TYR A 110 -15.18 9.11 22.70
C TYR A 110 -16.65 9.50 22.87
N ALA A 111 -17.04 9.95 24.06
CA ALA A 111 -18.44 10.26 24.36
C ALA A 111 -19.01 11.41 23.52
N THR A 112 -18.23 12.47 23.32
CA THR A 112 -18.67 13.67 22.58
C THR A 112 -18.38 13.59 21.09
N MET A 113 -17.51 12.67 20.64
CA MET A 113 -16.95 12.64 19.29
C MET A 113 -16.66 14.07 18.78
N TYR A 114 -17.26 14.46 17.66
CA TYR A 114 -16.98 15.73 17.01
C TYR A 114 -17.73 16.94 17.57
N THR A 115 -18.70 16.72 18.46
CA THR A 115 -19.56 17.80 18.96
C THR A 115 -18.80 18.84 19.77
N TYR A 116 -17.65 18.44 20.35
CA TYR A 116 -16.72 19.34 21.03
C TYR A 116 -15.48 19.65 20.18
N ARG A 117 -14.85 18.63 19.59
CA ARG A 117 -13.63 18.77 18.78
C ARG A 117 -13.72 17.86 17.54
N PRO A 118 -13.63 18.40 16.32
CA PRO A 118 -13.69 17.59 15.10
C PRO A 118 -12.46 16.69 14.96
N TRP A 119 -12.48 15.81 13.95
CA TRP A 119 -11.30 15.02 13.57
C TRP A 119 -10.13 15.94 13.19
N THR A 120 -8.91 15.42 13.28
CA THR A 120 -7.71 16.16 12.89
C THR A 120 -7.56 16.15 11.36
N ILE A 121 -7.47 17.32 10.73
CA ILE A 121 -7.08 17.44 9.32
C ILE A 121 -5.57 17.13 9.22
N ARG A 122 -5.25 15.98 8.61
CA ARG A 122 -3.88 15.47 8.51
C ARG A 122 -3.58 15.06 7.07
N GLN A 123 -3.14 16.04 6.27
CA GLN A 123 -2.69 15.78 4.92
C GLN A 123 -1.31 15.11 4.94
N TYR A 124 -1.16 14.10 4.08
CA TYR A 124 0.08 13.40 3.79
C TYR A 124 0.82 14.22 2.75
N ALA A 125 2.05 14.57 3.07
CA ALA A 125 2.79 15.57 2.34
C ALA A 125 4.30 15.33 2.46
N GLY A 126 5.04 15.78 1.46
CA GLY A 126 6.50 15.67 1.41
C GLY A 126 6.91 15.09 0.06
N PHE A 127 7.74 15.82 -0.66
CA PHE A 127 8.23 15.43 -1.97
C PHE A 127 9.54 16.17 -2.27
N SER A 128 10.36 15.61 -3.18
CA SER A 128 11.61 16.20 -3.61
C SER A 128 12.58 16.42 -2.43
N THR A 129 12.86 17.66 -2.05
CA THR A 129 13.87 18.01 -1.03
C THR A 129 13.25 18.31 0.34
N VAL A 130 14.06 18.18 1.40
CA VAL A 130 13.66 18.54 2.77
C VAL A 130 13.33 20.02 2.91
N GLU A 131 13.99 20.91 2.15
CA GLU A 131 13.73 22.35 2.16
C GLU A 131 12.35 22.69 1.57
N GLU A 132 12.01 22.10 0.42
CA GLU A 132 10.70 22.28 -0.23
C GLU A 132 9.58 21.69 0.61
N SER A 133 9.81 20.49 1.17
CA SER A 133 8.87 19.84 2.09
C SER A 133 8.63 20.67 3.36
N ASN A 134 9.68 21.24 3.97
CA ASN A 134 9.54 22.14 5.12
C ASN A 134 8.71 23.39 4.80
N ALA A 135 8.99 24.03 3.66
CA ALA A 135 8.24 25.20 3.21
C ALA A 135 6.76 24.87 3.00
N PHE A 136 6.47 23.72 2.38
CA PHE A 136 5.11 23.22 2.17
C PHE A 136 4.39 22.93 3.49
N TYR A 137 5.07 22.31 4.46
CA TYR A 137 4.51 22.06 5.79
C TYR A 137 4.13 23.34 6.51
N LYS A 138 5.01 24.34 6.52
CA LYS A 138 4.72 25.65 7.13
C LYS A 138 3.53 26.33 6.48
N ALA A 139 3.47 26.34 5.14
CA ALA A 139 2.35 26.92 4.39
C ALA A 139 1.03 26.24 4.74
N ASN A 140 1.00 24.91 4.82
CA ASN A 140 -0.23 24.18 5.14
C ASN A 140 -0.66 24.33 6.60
N LEU A 141 0.27 24.37 7.55
CA LEU A 141 -0.04 24.65 8.96
C LEU A 141 -0.69 26.04 9.11
N LEU A 142 -0.17 27.05 8.41
CA LEU A 142 -0.78 28.39 8.37
C LEU A 142 -2.16 28.39 7.71
N ALA A 143 -2.39 27.50 6.73
CA ALA A 143 -3.64 27.38 5.99
C ALA A 143 -4.68 26.44 6.64
N GLY A 144 -4.49 26.05 7.92
CA GLY A 144 -5.47 25.31 8.71
C GLY A 144 -5.20 23.80 8.88
N GLN A 145 -4.08 23.28 8.37
CA GLN A 145 -3.65 21.90 8.70
C GLN A 145 -3.28 21.82 10.20
N GLN A 146 -3.73 20.77 10.88
CA GLN A 146 -3.61 20.65 12.34
C GLN A 146 -2.50 19.71 12.81
N GLY A 147 -2.03 18.82 11.93
CA GLY A 147 -0.92 17.89 12.21
C GLY A 147 -0.17 17.55 10.93
N LEU A 148 1.12 17.25 11.05
CA LEU A 148 1.98 16.91 9.92
C LEU A 148 1.95 15.41 9.65
N SER A 149 2.13 15.01 8.39
CA SER A 149 2.30 13.62 8.02
C SER A 149 3.35 13.52 6.92
N VAL A 150 4.47 12.88 7.23
CA VAL A 150 5.67 12.85 6.38
C VAL A 150 5.66 11.65 5.46
N ALA A 151 5.81 11.91 4.15
CA ALA A 151 6.05 10.92 3.12
C ALA A 151 7.54 10.83 2.80
N PHE A 152 8.13 9.63 2.89
CA PHE A 152 9.54 9.37 2.60
C PHE A 152 9.69 8.74 1.22
N ASP A 153 10.84 8.94 0.58
CA ASP A 153 11.14 8.24 -0.66
C ASP A 153 11.37 6.73 -0.45
N LEU A 154 11.43 5.99 -1.55
CA LEU A 154 11.58 4.53 -1.50
C LEU A 154 12.98 4.07 -1.09
N ALA A 155 14.00 4.91 -1.28
CA ALA A 155 15.37 4.62 -0.83
C ALA A 155 15.42 4.61 0.70
N THR A 156 14.94 5.69 1.33
CA THR A 156 14.80 5.82 2.77
C THR A 156 13.94 4.71 3.35
N HIS A 157 12.78 4.41 2.73
CA HIS A 157 11.89 3.33 3.18
C HIS A 157 12.60 1.97 3.32
N ARG A 158 13.49 1.64 2.38
CA ARG A 158 14.19 0.35 2.31
C ARG A 158 15.61 0.37 2.91
N GLY A 159 15.93 1.43 3.65
CA GLY A 159 17.17 1.54 4.41
C GLY A 159 18.40 1.73 3.54
N TYR A 160 18.27 2.48 2.45
CA TYR A 160 19.38 2.86 1.59
C TYR A 160 19.66 4.36 1.72
N ASP A 161 20.94 4.72 1.65
CA ASP A 161 21.36 6.10 1.42
C ASP A 161 21.22 6.46 -0.06
N SER A 162 21.08 7.76 -0.33
CA SER A 162 20.96 8.33 -1.67
C SER A 162 22.17 8.05 -2.59
N ASP A 163 23.35 7.73 -2.03
CA ASP A 163 24.54 7.35 -2.81
C ASP A 163 24.56 5.88 -3.27
N HIS A 164 23.60 5.07 -2.80
CA HIS A 164 23.55 3.65 -3.11
C HIS A 164 23.18 3.40 -4.58
N PRO A 165 23.92 2.54 -5.32
CA PRO A 165 23.73 2.37 -6.77
C PRO A 165 22.35 1.81 -7.16
N ARG A 166 21.70 1.03 -6.27
CA ARG A 166 20.37 0.43 -6.54
C ARG A 166 19.18 1.39 -6.45
N VAL A 167 19.38 2.63 -5.99
CA VAL A 167 18.27 3.56 -5.70
C VAL A 167 18.35 4.89 -6.46
N ARG A 168 19.31 5.05 -7.38
CA ARG A 168 19.55 6.33 -8.08
C ARG A 168 18.28 6.92 -8.71
N GLY A 169 17.45 6.08 -9.32
CA GLY A 169 16.20 6.51 -9.96
C GLY A 169 15.03 6.74 -9.00
N ASP A 170 15.19 6.43 -7.71
CA ASP A 170 14.12 6.47 -6.71
C ASP A 170 14.29 7.65 -5.73
N VAL A 171 15.49 8.26 -5.64
CA VAL A 171 15.81 9.34 -4.70
C VAL A 171 14.89 10.54 -4.91
N GLY A 172 14.16 10.92 -3.87
CA GLY A 172 13.27 12.09 -3.83
C GLY A 172 12.00 11.99 -4.70
N MET A 173 11.73 10.84 -5.31
CA MET A 173 10.62 10.69 -6.28
C MET A 173 9.27 10.49 -5.60
N ALA A 174 9.19 9.51 -4.70
CA ALA A 174 7.94 9.15 -4.02
C ALA A 174 7.68 9.94 -2.73
N GLY A 175 8.68 10.71 -2.27
CA GLY A 175 8.63 11.42 -1.00
C GLY A 175 9.94 12.14 -0.73
N VAL A 176 10.13 12.60 0.50
CA VAL A 176 11.36 13.29 0.90
C VAL A 176 12.51 12.29 1.12
N ALA A 177 13.68 12.62 0.59
CA ALA A 177 14.91 11.86 0.83
C ALA A 177 15.52 12.20 2.19
N ILE A 178 15.76 11.18 3.03
CA ILE A 178 16.41 11.30 4.34
C ILE A 178 17.56 10.30 4.40
N ASP A 179 18.78 10.81 4.53
CA ASP A 179 20.00 9.99 4.70
C ASP A 179 20.56 10.10 6.11
N SER A 180 20.35 11.24 6.79
CA SER A 180 20.92 11.51 8.12
C SER A 180 20.02 12.37 9.00
N VAL A 181 20.41 12.52 10.27
CA VAL A 181 19.74 13.45 11.20
C VAL A 181 19.77 14.90 10.73
N GLU A 182 20.77 15.30 9.91
CA GLU A 182 20.86 16.66 9.40
C GLU A 182 19.75 16.96 8.38
N ASP A 183 19.30 15.97 7.61
CA ASP A 183 18.13 16.12 6.73
C ASP A 183 16.85 16.30 7.55
N MET A 184 16.70 15.50 8.61
CA MET A 184 15.55 15.58 9.52
C MET A 184 15.46 16.93 10.24
N LYS A 185 16.62 17.50 10.62
CA LYS A 185 16.72 18.86 11.20
C LYS A 185 16.28 19.94 10.22
N ILE A 186 16.64 19.82 8.94
CA ILE A 186 16.17 20.76 7.91
C ILE A 186 14.66 20.60 7.71
N LEU A 187 14.17 19.36 7.62
CA LEU A 187 12.75 19.05 7.42
C LEU A 187 11.85 19.69 8.48
N PHE A 188 12.29 19.71 9.74
CA PHE A 188 11.53 20.30 10.85
C PHE A 188 11.99 21.69 11.28
N SER A 189 12.96 22.29 10.58
CA SER A 189 13.48 23.61 10.91
C SER A 189 12.36 24.64 11.07
N GLY A 190 12.26 25.27 12.24
CA GLY A 190 11.25 26.28 12.56
C GLY A 190 9.83 25.74 12.80
N ILE A 191 9.68 24.44 13.05
CA ILE A 191 8.43 23.79 13.46
C ILE A 191 8.59 23.33 14.92
N ASP A 192 7.74 23.84 15.82
CA ASP A 192 7.81 23.49 17.24
C ASP A 192 7.31 22.05 17.50
N LEU A 193 8.24 21.09 17.57
CA LEU A 193 7.96 19.67 17.79
C LEU A 193 7.38 19.35 19.17
N SER A 194 7.41 20.29 20.13
CA SER A 194 6.73 20.14 21.43
C SER A 194 5.22 20.36 21.35
N LYS A 195 4.75 20.99 20.27
CA LYS A 195 3.34 21.36 20.05
C LYS A 195 2.71 20.63 18.86
N VAL A 196 3.46 20.48 17.78
CA VAL A 196 2.95 19.91 16.52
C VAL A 196 2.95 18.38 16.59
N SER A 197 1.82 17.76 16.24
CA SER A 197 1.73 16.31 16.14
C SER A 197 2.24 15.81 14.80
N VAL A 198 3.35 15.07 14.80
CA VAL A 198 4.00 14.55 13.58
C VAL A 198 3.68 13.07 13.38
N SER A 199 3.07 12.75 12.24
CA SER A 199 2.91 11.38 11.77
C SER A 199 4.00 11.05 10.76
N MET A 200 4.59 9.87 10.84
CA MET A 200 5.64 9.41 9.94
C MET A 200 5.24 8.05 9.37
N THR A 201 5.03 7.99 8.05
CA THR A 201 4.70 6.74 7.37
C THR A 201 5.99 6.01 7.03
N MET A 202 6.52 5.26 8.00
CA MET A 202 7.76 4.49 7.86
C MET A 202 7.64 3.14 8.57
N ASN A 203 8.20 2.09 7.95
CA ASN A 203 8.08 0.70 8.42
C ASN A 203 9.42 -0.06 8.30
N GLY A 204 9.97 -0.22 7.08
CA GLY A 204 11.23 -0.95 6.88
C GLY A 204 12.40 -0.34 7.64
N ALA A 205 12.75 0.91 7.31
CA ALA A 205 13.79 1.68 8.00
C ALA A 205 13.27 2.44 9.24
N VAL A 206 12.35 1.83 10.00
CA VAL A 206 11.69 2.50 11.14
C VAL A 206 12.66 2.94 12.23
N LEU A 207 13.69 2.14 12.51
CA LEU A 207 14.68 2.44 13.56
C LEU A 207 15.48 3.72 13.28
N PRO A 208 16.22 3.83 12.15
CA PRO A 208 16.97 5.06 11.88
C PRO A 208 16.06 6.29 11.77
N ILE A 209 14.89 6.17 11.15
CA ILE A 209 13.99 7.33 10.95
C ILE A 209 13.39 7.82 12.27
N LEU A 210 12.90 6.92 13.12
CA LEU A 210 12.38 7.30 14.43
C LEU A 210 13.51 7.84 15.33
N ALA A 211 14.71 7.25 15.26
CA ALA A 211 15.87 7.75 15.96
C ALA A 211 16.24 9.18 15.54
N MET A 212 16.29 9.46 14.24
CA MET A 212 16.59 10.80 13.71
C MET A 212 15.54 11.83 14.13
N TYR A 213 14.25 11.49 14.09
CA TYR A 213 13.19 12.36 14.60
C TYR A 213 13.39 12.69 16.10
N ILE A 214 13.68 11.68 16.92
CA ILE A 214 13.93 11.86 18.36
C ILE A 214 15.13 12.78 18.57
N VAL A 215 16.24 12.55 17.85
CA VAL A 215 17.46 13.36 17.98
C VAL A 215 17.21 14.79 17.54
N THR A 216 16.52 15.02 16.42
CA THR A 216 16.11 16.37 15.99
C THR A 216 15.32 17.09 17.09
N ALA A 217 14.29 16.44 17.65
CA ALA A 217 13.48 17.03 18.71
C ALA A 217 14.27 17.31 20.00
N LEU A 218 15.20 16.42 20.39
CA LEU A 218 16.09 16.64 21.54
C LEU A 218 17.06 17.80 21.31
N GLU A 219 17.63 17.93 20.11
CA GLU A 219 18.53 19.04 19.75
C GLU A 219 17.78 20.39 19.70
N GLU A 220 16.48 20.39 19.43
CA GLU A 220 15.60 21.57 19.55
C GLU A 220 15.14 21.86 21.00
N GLY A 221 15.55 21.03 21.97
CA GLY A 221 15.24 21.23 23.38
C GLY A 221 13.93 20.61 23.87
N CYS A 222 13.28 19.75 23.07
CA CYS A 222 12.11 18.98 23.52
C CYS A 222 12.52 17.88 24.51
N THR A 223 11.63 17.54 25.45
CA THR A 223 11.72 16.28 26.20
C THR A 223 10.95 15.16 25.50
N TYR A 224 11.25 13.90 25.82
CA TYR A 224 10.56 12.75 25.23
C TYR A 224 9.04 12.79 25.45
N GLU A 225 8.58 13.29 26.59
CA GLU A 225 7.15 13.37 26.94
C GLU A 225 6.39 14.44 26.16
N GLN A 226 7.10 15.45 25.65
CA GLN A 226 6.51 16.51 24.82
C GLN A 226 6.27 16.05 23.39
N MET A 227 6.99 15.04 22.91
CA MET A 227 6.85 14.52 21.56
C MET A 227 5.48 13.87 21.36
N ARG A 228 4.72 14.37 20.37
CA ARG A 228 3.39 13.88 20.02
C ARG A 228 3.38 13.47 18.57
N GLY A 229 2.86 12.29 18.27
CA GLY A 229 2.95 11.80 16.91
C GLY A 229 2.57 10.35 16.75
N THR A 230 2.86 9.83 15.56
CA THR A 230 2.61 8.43 15.21
C THR A 230 3.69 7.99 14.24
N ILE A 231 4.29 6.83 14.50
CA ILE A 231 5.09 6.11 13.51
C ILE A 231 4.23 4.96 12.98
N GLN A 232 4.23 4.71 11.67
CA GLN A 232 3.39 3.65 11.12
C GLN A 232 3.80 2.27 11.65
N ASN A 233 5.09 1.90 11.53
CA ASN A 233 5.72 0.76 12.22
C ASN A 233 4.93 -0.56 12.12
N ASP A 234 4.25 -0.78 10.99
CA ASP A 234 3.41 -1.96 10.75
C ASP A 234 4.09 -2.80 9.67
N ILE A 235 4.87 -3.80 10.07
CA ILE A 235 5.63 -4.63 9.13
C ILE A 235 4.82 -5.78 8.52
N LEU A 236 3.80 -6.29 9.22
CA LEU A 236 3.01 -7.43 8.73
C LEU A 236 2.33 -7.09 7.39
N LYS A 237 1.72 -5.91 7.29
CA LYS A 237 1.16 -5.42 6.01
C LYS A 237 2.20 -5.09 4.93
N GLU A 238 3.48 -4.90 5.28
CA GLU A 238 4.55 -4.79 4.27
C GLU A 238 4.73 -6.11 3.52
N PHE A 239 4.73 -7.23 4.25
CA PHE A 239 4.88 -8.56 3.65
C PHE A 239 3.65 -8.96 2.83
N MET A 240 2.45 -8.50 3.23
CA MET A 240 1.23 -8.77 2.47
C MET A 240 1.18 -7.97 1.16
N VAL A 241 1.35 -6.65 1.23
CA VAL A 241 0.91 -5.75 0.13
C VAL A 241 1.79 -4.55 -0.17
N ARG A 242 2.49 -3.96 0.82
CA ARG A 242 3.16 -2.65 0.63
C ARG A 242 4.63 -2.76 0.19
N ASN A 243 5.27 -3.90 0.45
CA ASN A 243 6.58 -4.24 -0.10
C ASN A 243 7.73 -3.27 0.26
N THR A 244 7.70 -2.58 1.39
CA THR A 244 8.83 -1.76 1.89
C THR A 244 9.55 -2.37 3.09
N TYR A 245 9.46 -3.70 3.25
CA TYR A 245 10.24 -4.46 4.22
C TYR A 245 11.74 -4.44 3.90
N ILE A 246 12.54 -4.69 4.94
CA ILE A 246 13.99 -4.91 4.84
C ILE A 246 14.31 -6.30 5.34
N TYR A 247 14.05 -6.57 6.62
CA TYR A 247 14.44 -7.81 7.29
C TYR A 247 13.34 -8.88 7.25
N PRO A 248 13.65 -10.16 7.51
CA PRO A 248 12.65 -11.21 7.65
C PRO A 248 11.64 -10.94 8.79
N THR A 249 10.53 -11.69 8.79
CA THR A 249 9.40 -11.48 9.72
C THR A 249 9.82 -11.52 11.19
N GLY A 250 10.57 -12.54 11.63
CA GLY A 250 11.00 -12.68 13.02
C GLY A 250 11.78 -11.47 13.56
N PRO A 251 12.92 -11.11 12.95
CA PRO A 251 13.68 -9.91 13.31
C PRO A 251 12.86 -8.62 13.24
N SER A 252 11.98 -8.49 12.25
CA SER A 252 11.14 -7.29 12.13
C SER A 252 10.12 -7.17 13.27
N MET A 253 9.53 -8.28 13.72
CA MET A 253 8.64 -8.27 14.88
C MET A 253 9.39 -7.94 16.17
N ARG A 254 10.66 -8.38 16.31
CA ARG A 254 11.54 -7.97 17.42
C ARG A 254 11.76 -6.45 17.44
N ILE A 255 12.04 -5.85 16.28
CA ILE A 255 12.19 -4.39 16.15
C ILE A 255 10.94 -3.66 16.66
N ILE A 256 9.75 -4.13 16.28
CA ILE A 256 8.48 -3.56 16.75
C ILE A 256 8.34 -3.69 18.27
N GLY A 257 8.65 -4.86 18.83
CA GLY A 257 8.65 -5.08 20.29
C GLY A 257 9.56 -4.09 21.03
N ASP A 258 10.78 -3.86 20.51
CA ASP A 258 11.73 -2.91 21.08
C ASP A 258 11.24 -1.46 20.99
N ILE A 259 10.59 -1.07 19.90
CA ILE A 259 9.99 0.27 19.76
C ILE A 259 8.83 0.44 20.74
N ILE A 260 7.94 -0.55 20.87
CA ILE A 260 6.83 -0.51 21.84
C ILE A 260 7.40 -0.39 23.26
N LYS A 261 8.41 -1.19 23.62
CA LYS A 261 9.08 -1.12 24.93
C LYS A 261 9.69 0.26 25.18
N PHE A 262 10.47 0.81 24.25
CA PHE A 262 11.09 2.11 24.44
C PHE A 262 10.04 3.23 24.59
N THR A 263 9.07 3.28 23.68
CA THR A 263 8.05 4.35 23.67
C THR A 263 7.13 4.29 24.88
N SER A 264 6.78 3.09 25.38
CA SER A 264 5.98 2.96 26.61
C SER A 264 6.70 3.47 27.87
N HIS A 265 8.04 3.51 27.86
CA HIS A 265 8.85 4.01 28.97
C HIS A 265 9.21 5.49 28.85
N LYS A 266 9.55 5.95 27.64
CA LYS A 266 10.12 7.29 27.43
C LYS A 266 9.16 8.26 26.74
N MET A 267 8.30 7.79 25.84
CA MET A 267 7.48 8.63 24.96
C MET A 267 5.98 8.38 25.16
N PRO A 268 5.42 8.63 26.36
CA PRO A 268 4.07 8.21 26.73
C PRO A 268 2.97 8.89 25.92
N ASN A 269 3.27 9.91 25.11
CA ASN A 269 2.32 10.64 24.27
C ASN A 269 2.45 10.34 22.77
N TYR A 270 3.36 9.43 22.41
CA TYR A 270 3.61 9.01 21.02
C TYR A 270 2.88 7.70 20.72
N ASN A 271 2.22 7.60 19.57
CA ASN A 271 1.63 6.34 19.13
C ASN A 271 2.71 5.51 18.42
N SER A 272 3.04 4.36 19.01
CA SER A 272 4.18 3.52 18.59
C SER A 272 3.93 2.69 17.34
N ILE A 273 2.68 2.60 16.89
CA ILE A 273 2.26 1.86 15.70
C ILE A 273 0.92 2.39 15.18
N SER A 274 0.74 2.32 13.87
CA SER A 274 -0.50 2.55 13.15
C SER A 274 -0.86 1.30 12.35
N ILE A 275 -1.74 0.47 12.91
CA ILE A 275 -2.14 -0.83 12.37
C ILE A 275 -3.05 -0.60 11.16
N SER A 276 -2.57 -0.96 9.97
CA SER A 276 -2.98 -0.32 8.72
C SER A 276 -3.70 -1.25 7.74
N GLY A 277 -5.00 -1.01 7.57
CA GLY A 277 -5.83 -1.60 6.51
C GLY A 277 -5.81 -0.85 5.17
N TYR A 278 -5.45 0.44 5.16
CA TYR A 278 -5.42 1.24 3.92
C TYR A 278 -4.72 0.53 2.75
N HIS A 279 -3.49 0.09 2.96
CA HIS A 279 -2.68 -0.56 1.91
C HIS A 279 -3.26 -1.92 1.48
N ILE A 280 -3.95 -2.61 2.39
CA ILE A 280 -4.62 -3.89 2.12
C ILE A 280 -5.78 -3.65 1.15
N MET A 281 -6.57 -2.59 1.37
CA MET A 281 -7.63 -2.15 0.46
C MET A 281 -7.07 -1.69 -0.90
N GLU A 282 -6.02 -0.86 -0.90
CA GLU A 282 -5.42 -0.34 -2.14
C GLU A 282 -4.83 -1.47 -3.01
N ALA A 283 -4.35 -2.56 -2.40
CA ALA A 283 -3.91 -3.75 -3.11
C ALA A 283 -5.05 -4.61 -3.68
N GLY A 284 -6.30 -4.34 -3.29
CA GLY A 284 -7.51 -4.93 -3.87
C GLY A 284 -8.37 -5.73 -2.89
N ALA A 285 -8.05 -5.74 -1.60
CA ALA A 285 -8.92 -6.33 -0.59
C ALA A 285 -10.28 -5.61 -0.55
N ASP A 286 -11.34 -6.38 -0.36
CA ASP A 286 -12.64 -5.81 0.00
C ASP A 286 -12.65 -5.31 1.46
N SER A 287 -13.70 -4.56 1.84
CA SER A 287 -13.80 -3.93 3.16
C SER A 287 -13.79 -4.94 4.33
N VAL A 288 -14.20 -6.19 4.10
CA VAL A 288 -14.25 -7.24 5.12
C VAL A 288 -12.89 -7.89 5.29
N LEU A 289 -12.19 -8.18 4.18
CA LEU A 289 -10.79 -8.64 4.20
C LEU A 289 -9.88 -7.61 4.87
N GLU A 290 -10.02 -6.33 4.50
CA GLU A 290 -9.29 -5.23 5.13
C GLU A 290 -9.49 -5.26 6.65
N LEU A 291 -10.74 -5.31 7.11
CA LEU A 291 -11.05 -5.30 8.53
C LEU A 291 -10.49 -6.53 9.26
N GLY A 292 -10.75 -7.72 8.74
CA GLY A 292 -10.33 -8.98 9.35
C GLY A 292 -8.81 -9.08 9.50
N PHE A 293 -8.07 -8.84 8.42
CA PHE A 293 -6.60 -8.89 8.44
C PHE A 293 -5.99 -7.81 9.33
N THR A 294 -6.51 -6.57 9.30
CA THR A 294 -5.97 -5.49 10.13
C THR A 294 -6.20 -5.74 11.62
N VAL A 295 -7.35 -6.30 12.02
CA VAL A 295 -7.58 -6.68 13.42
C VAL A 295 -6.68 -7.84 13.83
N ALA A 296 -6.46 -8.82 12.96
CA ALA A 296 -5.54 -9.93 13.20
C ALA A 296 -4.09 -9.46 13.37
N ASP A 297 -3.61 -8.53 12.54
CA ASP A 297 -2.32 -7.85 12.72
C ASP A 297 -2.23 -7.20 14.10
N GLY A 298 -3.28 -6.47 14.51
CA GLY A 298 -3.33 -5.81 15.81
C GLY A 298 -3.23 -6.78 17.00
N ILE A 299 -3.84 -7.96 16.91
CA ILE A 299 -3.73 -9.02 17.93
C ILE A 299 -2.28 -9.51 18.02
N GLU A 300 -1.62 -9.72 16.87
CA GLU A 300 -0.22 -10.16 16.80
C GLU A 300 0.74 -9.10 17.39
N TYR A 301 0.46 -7.82 17.18
CA TYR A 301 1.22 -6.74 17.80
C TYR A 301 1.02 -6.64 19.31
N ILE A 302 -0.16 -6.99 19.83
CA ILE A 302 -0.34 -7.08 21.28
C ILE A 302 0.47 -8.24 21.85
N ARG A 303 0.46 -9.41 21.21
CA ARG A 303 1.34 -10.53 21.60
C ARG A 303 2.80 -10.10 21.60
N THR A 304 3.22 -9.33 20.61
CA THR A 304 4.57 -8.79 20.50
C THR A 304 4.93 -7.89 21.68
N GLY A 305 4.05 -6.96 22.05
CA GLY A 305 4.24 -6.12 23.24
C GLY A 305 4.29 -6.91 24.55
N VAL A 306 3.45 -7.94 24.68
CA VAL A 306 3.45 -8.85 25.84
C VAL A 306 4.74 -9.67 25.92
N ASN A 307 5.21 -10.21 24.79
CA ASN A 307 6.47 -10.95 24.70
C ASN A 307 7.68 -10.05 25.00
N ALA A 308 7.58 -8.74 24.73
CA ALA A 308 8.57 -7.74 25.13
C ALA A 308 8.52 -7.38 26.64
N GLY A 309 7.67 -8.03 27.42
CA GLY A 309 7.57 -7.88 28.88
C GLY A 309 6.58 -6.81 29.37
N LEU A 310 5.71 -6.28 28.50
CA LEU A 310 4.75 -5.24 28.85
C LEU A 310 3.37 -5.82 29.16
N SER A 311 2.66 -5.24 30.13
CA SER A 311 1.22 -5.48 30.25
C SER A 311 0.47 -4.78 29.12
N VAL A 312 -0.65 -5.36 28.67
CA VAL A 312 -1.48 -4.79 27.58
C VAL A 312 -1.88 -3.33 27.90
N ASP A 313 -2.28 -3.05 29.13
CA ASP A 313 -2.69 -1.70 29.56
C ASP A 313 -1.56 -0.66 29.54
N LYS A 314 -0.29 -1.08 29.50
CA LYS A 314 0.87 -0.18 29.43
C LYS A 314 1.04 0.45 28.04
N PHE A 315 0.69 -0.27 26.97
CA PHE A 315 0.95 0.17 25.59
C PHE A 315 -0.28 0.21 24.68
N ALA A 316 -1.30 -0.64 24.92
CA ALA A 316 -2.51 -0.68 24.10
C ALA A 316 -3.21 0.70 23.95
N PRO A 317 -3.27 1.57 24.98
CA PRO A 317 -3.81 2.93 24.84
C PRO A 317 -3.07 3.83 23.84
N ARG A 318 -1.93 3.38 23.29
CA ARG A 318 -1.12 4.06 22.27
C ARG A 318 -1.13 3.37 20.91
N LEU A 319 -1.81 2.23 20.77
CA LEU A 319 -2.08 1.64 19.47
C LEU A 319 -3.08 2.52 18.71
N SER A 320 -2.81 2.72 17.42
CA SER A 320 -3.71 3.41 16.50
C SER A 320 -3.93 2.55 15.27
N PHE A 321 -4.98 2.84 14.51
CA PHE A 321 -5.37 2.13 13.31
C PHE A 321 -5.38 3.08 12.10
N PHE A 322 -5.37 2.52 10.90
CA PHE A 322 -5.42 3.29 9.67
C PHE A 322 -6.24 2.58 8.59
N TRP A 323 -7.41 3.12 8.27
CA TRP A 323 -8.33 2.57 7.27
C TRP A 323 -8.23 3.26 5.91
N GLY A 324 -8.39 2.49 4.84
CA GLY A 324 -8.78 3.03 3.55
C GLY A 324 -10.28 3.29 3.50
N ILE A 325 -10.71 4.24 2.67
CA ILE A 325 -12.12 4.57 2.51
C ILE A 325 -12.40 4.71 1.02
N GLY A 326 -13.05 3.69 0.45
CA GLY A 326 -13.45 3.68 -0.96
C GLY A 326 -14.87 4.19 -1.20
N MET A 327 -15.31 4.01 -2.44
CA MET A 327 -16.60 4.54 -2.94
C MET A 327 -17.85 3.83 -2.39
N ASN A 328 -17.72 2.68 -1.72
CA ASN A 328 -18.85 1.98 -1.12
C ASN A 328 -19.26 2.63 0.21
N PHE A 329 -19.94 3.78 0.11
CA PHE A 329 -20.24 4.67 1.23
C PHE A 329 -20.84 3.98 2.47
N TYR A 330 -21.87 3.14 2.30
CA TYR A 330 -22.52 2.46 3.42
C TYR A 330 -21.61 1.39 4.04
N MET A 331 -20.88 0.65 3.21
CA MET A 331 -19.95 -0.38 3.66
C MET A 331 -18.82 0.22 4.50
N GLU A 332 -18.27 1.36 4.08
CA GLU A 332 -17.18 2.01 4.82
C GLU A 332 -17.61 2.50 6.19
N ILE A 333 -18.81 3.08 6.29
CA ILE A 333 -19.41 3.47 7.57
C ILE A 333 -19.60 2.24 8.46
N ALA A 334 -20.17 1.17 7.93
CA ALA A 334 -20.37 -0.09 8.65
C ALA A 334 -19.04 -0.72 9.10
N LYS A 335 -18.01 -0.73 8.23
CA LYS A 335 -16.66 -1.23 8.50
C LYS A 335 -16.04 -0.55 9.70
N MET A 336 -16.08 0.78 9.75
CA MET A 336 -15.48 1.53 10.87
C MET A 336 -16.20 1.28 12.20
N ARG A 337 -17.53 1.16 12.17
CA ARG A 337 -18.36 0.83 13.34
C ARG A 337 -18.09 -0.61 13.82
N ALA A 338 -18.11 -1.57 12.89
CA ALA A 338 -17.86 -2.98 13.13
C ALA A 338 -16.44 -3.19 13.66
N GLY A 339 -15.45 -2.49 13.11
CA GLY A 339 -14.06 -2.64 13.51
C GLY A 339 -13.79 -2.21 14.95
N ARG A 340 -14.44 -1.14 15.43
CA ARG A 340 -14.36 -0.76 16.86
C ARG A 340 -14.92 -1.85 17.76
N ARG A 341 -16.08 -2.40 17.38
CA ARG A 341 -16.75 -3.47 18.12
C ARG A 341 -15.93 -4.76 18.13
N LEU A 342 -15.40 -5.15 16.97
CA LEU A 342 -14.57 -6.33 16.78
C LEU A 342 -13.28 -6.24 17.58
N TRP A 343 -12.57 -5.11 17.48
CA TRP A 343 -11.38 -4.87 18.30
C TRP A 343 -11.69 -5.01 19.79
N ALA A 344 -12.69 -4.30 20.30
CA ALA A 344 -13.05 -4.37 21.72
C ALA A 344 -13.42 -5.79 22.18
N HIS A 345 -14.16 -6.52 21.34
CA HIS A 345 -14.51 -7.93 21.56
C HIS A 345 -13.26 -8.81 21.65
N MET A 346 -12.34 -8.71 20.67
CA MET A 346 -11.14 -9.53 20.62
C MET A 346 -10.17 -9.24 21.76
N ILE A 347 -9.99 -7.97 22.14
CA ILE A 347 -9.14 -7.61 23.29
C ILE A 347 -9.67 -8.22 24.58
N LYS A 348 -10.98 -8.10 24.81
CA LYS A 348 -11.62 -8.65 26.00
C LYS A 348 -11.57 -10.18 26.04
N LYS A 349 -11.68 -10.85 24.88
CA LYS A 349 -11.66 -12.31 24.75
C LYS A 349 -10.25 -12.88 24.92
N LEU A 350 -9.26 -12.32 24.23
CA LEU A 350 -7.91 -12.88 24.14
C LEU A 350 -6.96 -12.37 25.24
N PHE A 351 -7.21 -11.17 25.76
CA PHE A 351 -6.36 -10.52 26.76
C PHE A 351 -7.17 -10.10 27.99
N PRO A 352 -7.75 -11.05 28.75
CA PRO A 352 -8.63 -10.74 29.89
C PRO A 352 -7.95 -9.96 31.02
N SER A 353 -6.61 -9.90 31.03
CA SER A 353 -5.83 -9.05 31.93
C SER A 353 -5.88 -7.56 31.60
N ALA A 354 -6.37 -7.17 30.42
CA ALA A 354 -6.57 -5.77 30.04
C ALA A 354 -7.80 -5.20 30.74
N THR A 355 -7.57 -4.36 31.74
CA THR A 355 -8.63 -3.80 32.60
C THR A 355 -8.93 -2.34 32.27
N ASN A 356 -7.99 -1.63 31.65
CA ASN A 356 -8.18 -0.24 31.24
C ASN A 356 -9.11 -0.17 30.01
N PRO A 357 -10.26 0.52 30.07
CA PRO A 357 -11.15 0.65 28.92
C PRO A 357 -10.48 1.29 27.70
N ASN A 358 -9.43 2.09 27.90
CA ASN A 358 -8.67 2.70 26.80
C ASN A 358 -7.90 1.67 25.95
N SER A 359 -7.54 0.52 26.53
CA SER A 359 -6.86 -0.57 25.80
C SER A 359 -7.77 -1.21 24.76
N MET A 360 -9.09 -1.11 24.96
CA MET A 360 -10.11 -1.63 24.05
C MET A 360 -10.61 -0.58 23.05
N ARG A 361 -10.09 0.66 23.08
CA ARG A 361 -10.48 1.70 22.13
C ARG A 361 -9.70 1.56 20.83
N LEU A 362 -10.42 1.38 19.73
CA LEU A 362 -9.86 1.54 18.40
C LEU A 362 -9.93 3.02 18.00
N ARG A 363 -8.76 3.63 17.75
CA ARG A 363 -8.61 5.02 17.29
C ARG A 363 -8.00 4.97 15.90
N ALA A 364 -8.70 5.51 14.91
CA ALA A 364 -8.32 5.35 13.51
C ALA A 364 -7.95 6.69 12.84
N HIS A 365 -6.86 6.68 12.08
CA HIS A 365 -6.70 7.52 10.91
C HIS A 365 -7.49 6.91 9.74
N SER A 366 -7.88 7.74 8.79
CA SER A 366 -8.47 7.30 7.54
C SER A 366 -7.89 8.08 6.37
N GLN A 367 -7.76 7.42 5.22
CA GLN A 367 -7.38 8.05 3.96
C GLN A 367 -8.38 7.61 2.90
N THR A 368 -8.83 8.56 2.08
CA THR A 368 -9.64 8.26 0.90
C THR A 368 -8.86 7.36 -0.06
N SER A 369 -9.52 6.48 -0.82
CA SER A 369 -8.82 5.54 -1.71
C SER A 369 -8.03 6.29 -2.79
N GLY A 370 -6.75 5.97 -2.98
CA GLY A 370 -5.96 6.48 -4.10
C GLY A 370 -6.36 5.77 -5.39
N TRP A 371 -6.57 4.45 -5.30
CA TRP A 371 -6.99 3.60 -6.39
C TRP A 371 -8.36 3.97 -7.00
N SER A 372 -9.28 4.56 -6.23
CA SER A 372 -10.58 5.00 -6.75
C SER A 372 -10.49 6.20 -7.69
N LEU A 373 -9.37 6.92 -7.67
CA LEU A 373 -9.15 8.14 -8.44
C LEU A 373 -8.67 7.80 -9.86
N THR A 374 -9.15 8.58 -10.82
CA THR A 374 -8.95 8.29 -12.25
C THR A 374 -8.03 9.32 -12.89
N GLU A 375 -7.15 8.87 -13.80
CA GLU A 375 -6.38 9.76 -14.66
C GLU A 375 -7.32 10.53 -15.60
N GLN A 376 -8.32 9.82 -16.14
CA GLN A 376 -9.31 10.36 -17.06
C GLN A 376 -10.36 11.18 -16.31
N ASP A 377 -10.68 12.36 -16.86
CA ASP A 377 -11.65 13.31 -16.31
C ASP A 377 -11.44 13.57 -14.79
N PRO A 378 -10.24 14.06 -14.41
CA PRO A 378 -9.77 14.04 -13.02
C PRO A 378 -10.56 14.96 -12.08
N TYR A 379 -11.36 15.89 -12.59
CA TYR A 379 -12.24 16.70 -11.74
C TYR A 379 -13.35 15.88 -11.07
N ASN A 380 -13.72 14.72 -11.63
CA ASN A 380 -14.60 13.77 -10.96
C ASN A 380 -14.00 13.26 -9.64
N ASN A 381 -12.67 13.28 -9.49
CA ASN A 381 -12.00 12.87 -8.26
C ASN A 381 -12.34 13.77 -7.08
N ILE A 382 -12.65 15.06 -7.30
CA ILE A 382 -13.12 15.96 -6.23
C ILE A 382 -14.41 15.40 -5.61
N VAL A 383 -15.34 14.93 -6.45
CA VAL A 383 -16.61 14.34 -5.99
C VAL A 383 -16.37 13.01 -5.28
N ARG A 384 -15.52 12.14 -5.85
CA ARG A 384 -15.15 10.84 -5.24
C ARG A 384 -14.57 11.03 -3.84
N THR A 385 -13.52 11.83 -3.72
CA THR A 385 -12.86 12.14 -2.45
C THR A 385 -13.81 12.80 -1.46
N THR A 386 -14.77 13.62 -1.91
CA THR A 386 -15.78 14.20 -1.02
C THR A 386 -16.70 13.13 -0.43
N ILE A 387 -17.18 12.19 -1.25
CA ILE A 387 -18.03 11.06 -0.81
C ILE A 387 -17.27 10.16 0.17
N GLU A 388 -16.02 9.84 -0.15
CA GLU A 388 -15.14 9.03 0.71
C GLU A 388 -14.84 9.75 2.04
N ALA A 389 -14.54 11.05 2.00
CA ALA A 389 -14.35 11.86 3.20
C ALA A 389 -15.60 11.87 4.08
N MET A 390 -16.79 12.00 3.49
CA MET A 390 -18.05 11.92 4.23
C MET A 390 -18.24 10.55 4.89
N ALA A 391 -17.92 9.44 4.20
CA ALA A 391 -17.99 8.11 4.78
C ALA A 391 -17.04 7.96 5.98
N ALA A 392 -15.80 8.45 5.86
CA ALA A 392 -14.82 8.43 6.94
C ALA A 392 -15.28 9.21 8.19
N VAL A 393 -15.85 10.39 7.97
CA VAL A 393 -16.38 11.25 9.04
C VAL A 393 -17.60 10.61 9.68
N LEU A 394 -18.57 10.13 8.90
CA LEU A 394 -19.79 9.52 9.42
C LEU A 394 -19.51 8.16 10.09
N GLY A 395 -18.45 7.47 9.67
CA GLY A 395 -17.88 6.29 10.33
C GLY A 395 -17.15 6.60 11.64
N GLY A 396 -16.85 7.87 11.95
CA GLY A 396 -16.27 8.31 13.23
C GLY A 396 -14.74 8.23 13.31
N THR A 397 -14.01 8.58 12.24
CA THR A 397 -12.53 8.67 12.21
C THR A 397 -11.93 9.69 13.20
N GLN A 398 -10.67 9.54 13.62
CA GLN A 398 -10.00 10.50 14.52
C GLN A 398 -9.13 11.50 13.76
N SER A 399 -8.66 11.14 12.57
CA SER A 399 -7.94 12.03 11.66
C SER A 399 -8.12 11.57 10.23
N LEU A 400 -8.10 12.50 9.27
CA LEU A 400 -8.42 12.19 7.89
C LEU A 400 -7.39 12.81 6.94
N HIS A 401 -6.99 12.01 5.95
CA HIS A 401 -6.33 12.43 4.72
C HIS A 401 -7.35 12.39 3.59
N THR A 402 -7.44 13.48 2.84
CA THR A 402 -8.16 13.54 1.56
C THR A 402 -7.17 13.63 0.43
N ASN A 403 -7.26 12.71 -0.54
CA ASN A 403 -6.36 12.70 -1.71
C ASN A 403 -6.65 13.92 -2.60
N SER A 404 -5.69 14.23 -3.46
CA SER A 404 -5.83 15.32 -4.43
C SER A 404 -6.36 14.80 -5.77
N LEU A 405 -6.97 15.69 -6.57
CA LEU A 405 -7.64 15.29 -7.81
C LEU A 405 -6.68 14.68 -8.87
N ASP A 406 -5.39 14.92 -8.73
CA ASP A 406 -4.27 14.54 -9.60
C ASP A 406 -3.51 13.29 -9.15
N GLU A 407 -3.99 12.58 -8.10
CA GLU A 407 -3.34 11.39 -7.51
C GLU A 407 -2.97 10.30 -8.54
N ALA A 408 -3.86 10.06 -9.51
CA ALA A 408 -3.65 9.03 -10.54
C ALA A 408 -2.70 9.47 -11.67
N ILE A 409 -2.18 10.70 -11.61
CA ILE A 409 -1.33 11.32 -12.63
C ILE A 409 0.06 11.62 -12.07
N GLY A 410 0.13 12.17 -10.86
CA GLY A 410 1.37 12.55 -10.20
C GLY A 410 1.14 13.06 -8.78
N LEU A 411 2.15 13.70 -8.22
CA LEU A 411 2.06 14.26 -6.86
C LEU A 411 1.22 15.55 -6.83
N PRO A 412 0.58 15.86 -5.69
CA PRO A 412 -0.28 17.03 -5.57
C PRO A 412 0.43 18.36 -5.86
N THR A 413 -0.23 19.20 -6.65
CA THR A 413 0.11 20.62 -6.79
C THR A 413 -0.39 21.44 -5.59
N GLU A 414 0.02 22.71 -5.48
CA GLU A 414 -0.56 23.63 -4.49
C GLU A 414 -2.08 23.78 -4.67
N PHE A 415 -2.53 23.85 -5.93
CA PHE A 415 -3.95 23.96 -6.28
C PHE A 415 -4.76 22.75 -5.84
N SER A 416 -4.32 21.54 -6.20
CA SER A 416 -5.06 20.31 -5.88
C SER A 416 -5.01 19.98 -4.38
N SER A 417 -3.87 20.19 -3.73
CA SER A 417 -3.71 20.06 -2.28
C SER A 417 -4.63 20.99 -1.49
N ARG A 418 -4.82 22.23 -1.97
CA ARG A 418 -5.78 23.18 -1.38
C ARG A 418 -7.22 22.65 -1.47
N ILE A 419 -7.62 22.11 -2.63
CA ILE A 419 -8.97 21.52 -2.79
C ILE A 419 -9.16 20.37 -1.81
N ALA A 420 -8.19 19.45 -1.76
CA ALA A 420 -8.23 18.30 -0.86
C ALA A 420 -8.40 18.71 0.61
N ARG A 421 -7.62 19.69 1.09
CA ARG A 421 -7.76 20.25 2.45
C ARG A 421 -9.13 20.90 2.65
N ASN A 422 -9.58 21.72 1.70
CA ASN A 422 -10.84 22.44 1.82
C ASN A 422 -12.07 21.52 1.83
N THR A 423 -12.02 20.35 1.19
CA THR A 423 -13.06 19.33 1.34
C THR A 423 -13.32 19.02 2.81
N GLN A 424 -12.27 18.83 3.61
CA GLN A 424 -12.43 18.57 5.05
C GLN A 424 -12.92 19.80 5.82
N ILE A 425 -12.41 20.99 5.50
CA ILE A 425 -12.82 22.24 6.18
C ILE A 425 -14.32 22.50 5.96
N ILE A 426 -14.82 22.34 4.74
CA ILE A 426 -16.25 22.49 4.41
C ILE A 426 -17.09 21.47 5.19
N LEU A 427 -16.63 20.21 5.29
CA LEU A 427 -17.31 19.20 6.10
C LEU A 427 -17.34 19.55 7.60
N GLN A 428 -16.30 20.23 8.11
CA GLN A 428 -16.22 20.67 9.50
C GLN A 428 -17.10 21.90 9.78
N GLU A 429 -17.04 22.91 8.92
CA GLU A 429 -17.51 24.26 9.21
C GLU A 429 -18.86 24.60 8.57
N GLU A 430 -19.19 24.01 7.42
CA GLU A 430 -20.40 24.35 6.66
C GLU A 430 -21.45 23.24 6.67
N ALA A 431 -21.01 21.98 6.56
CA ALA A 431 -21.92 20.84 6.41
C ALA A 431 -22.68 20.48 7.71
N ASN A 432 -22.28 21.03 8.86
CA ASN A 432 -22.84 20.75 10.19
C ASN A 432 -22.84 19.27 10.62
N ILE A 433 -22.18 18.38 9.88
CA ILE A 433 -22.01 16.95 10.21
C ILE A 433 -21.43 16.75 11.63
N PRO A 434 -20.45 17.55 12.12
CA PRO A 434 -19.89 17.37 13.46
C PRO A 434 -20.87 17.56 14.63
N LYS A 435 -22.07 18.08 14.41
CA LYS A 435 -23.00 18.49 15.48
C LYS A 435 -23.74 17.35 16.16
N VAL A 436 -23.72 16.13 15.61
CA VAL A 436 -24.39 14.94 16.16
C VAL A 436 -23.42 13.76 16.22
N VAL A 437 -23.43 13.03 17.34
CA VAL A 437 -22.60 11.83 17.50
C VAL A 437 -23.26 10.63 16.81
N ASP A 438 -22.52 9.97 15.90
CA ASP A 438 -22.94 8.77 15.17
C ASP A 438 -24.37 8.91 14.61
N PRO A 439 -24.58 9.84 13.67
CA PRO A 439 -25.92 10.23 13.19
C PRO A 439 -26.67 9.10 12.48
N PHE A 440 -25.99 8.01 12.10
CA PHE A 440 -26.60 6.83 11.49
C PHE A 440 -27.10 5.79 12.47
N ALA A 441 -26.90 5.97 13.78
CA ALA A 441 -27.34 4.94 14.72
C ALA A 441 -28.85 4.77 14.74
N GLY A 442 -29.27 3.52 14.77
CA GLY A 442 -30.67 3.14 14.63
C GLY A 442 -31.17 3.15 13.18
N SER A 443 -30.35 3.54 12.19
CA SER A 443 -30.65 3.25 10.78
C SER A 443 -30.69 1.74 10.58
N TYR A 444 -31.82 1.22 10.10
CA TYR A 444 -32.01 -0.22 9.91
C TYR A 444 -30.93 -0.84 9.02
N LEU A 445 -30.61 -0.17 7.90
CA LEU A 445 -29.53 -0.57 7.01
C LEU A 445 -28.15 -0.60 7.71
N ILE A 446 -27.74 0.53 8.32
CA ILE A 446 -26.37 0.66 8.82
C ILE A 446 -26.10 -0.27 9.99
N GLU A 447 -27.08 -0.47 10.87
CA GLU A 447 -26.91 -1.40 11.99
C GLU A 447 -26.82 -2.85 11.50
N SER A 448 -27.75 -3.29 10.65
CA SER A 448 -27.72 -4.66 10.12
C SER A 448 -26.48 -4.91 9.25
N LEU A 449 -26.00 -3.92 8.49
CA LEU A 449 -24.77 -4.03 7.73
C LEU A 449 -23.54 -4.08 8.64
N THR A 450 -23.54 -3.31 9.73
CA THR A 450 -22.46 -3.36 10.73
C THR A 450 -22.36 -4.74 11.38
N ASP A 451 -23.49 -5.40 11.67
CA ASP A 451 -23.50 -6.76 12.22
C ASP A 451 -22.97 -7.78 11.21
N GLN A 452 -23.37 -7.68 9.94
CA GLN A 452 -22.88 -8.56 8.88
C GLN A 452 -21.36 -8.42 8.70
N VAL A 453 -20.85 -7.18 8.61
CA VAL A 453 -19.41 -6.92 8.49
C VAL A 453 -18.66 -7.42 9.72
N PHE A 454 -19.18 -7.20 10.92
CA PHE A 454 -18.59 -7.71 12.16
C PHE A 454 -18.45 -9.24 12.13
N ASN A 455 -19.51 -9.96 11.78
CA ASN A 455 -19.51 -11.43 11.79
C ASN A 455 -18.53 -11.99 10.76
N LYS A 456 -18.53 -11.46 9.53
CA LYS A 456 -17.63 -11.93 8.47
C LYS A 456 -16.17 -11.60 8.74
N ALA A 457 -15.88 -10.42 9.30
CA ALA A 457 -14.53 -10.09 9.72
C ALA A 457 -14.07 -10.94 10.92
N LEU A 458 -14.98 -11.29 11.84
CA LEU A 458 -14.69 -12.22 12.94
C LEU A 458 -14.34 -13.62 12.43
N ASP A 459 -15.02 -14.12 11.38
CA ASP A 459 -14.69 -15.40 10.75
C ASP A 459 -13.25 -15.40 10.22
N ILE A 460 -12.82 -14.32 9.54
CA ILE A 460 -11.45 -14.17 9.05
C ILE A 460 -10.45 -14.13 10.20
N VAL A 461 -10.74 -13.37 11.26
CA VAL A 461 -9.87 -13.31 12.44
C VAL A 461 -9.73 -14.69 13.08
N ASN A 462 -10.81 -15.44 13.24
CA ASN A 462 -10.76 -16.79 13.79
C ASN A 462 -9.94 -17.75 12.91
N GLU A 463 -10.09 -17.68 11.58
CA GLU A 463 -9.29 -18.49 10.64
C GLU A 463 -7.79 -18.18 10.77
N VAL A 464 -7.41 -16.90 10.88
CA VAL A 464 -6.01 -16.50 11.10
C VAL A 464 -5.49 -17.02 12.44
N GLU A 465 -6.31 -16.98 13.49
CA GLU A 465 -5.96 -17.49 14.81
C GLU A 465 -5.78 -19.02 14.80
N GLU A 466 -6.61 -19.75 14.06
CA GLU A 466 -6.47 -21.21 13.84
C GLU A 466 -5.17 -21.58 13.11
N LEU A 467 -4.67 -20.71 12.21
CA LEU A 467 -3.37 -20.85 11.55
C LEU A 467 -2.18 -20.55 12.46
N GLY A 468 -2.43 -20.08 13.69
CA GLY A 468 -1.39 -19.72 14.66
C GLY A 468 -1.00 -18.24 14.65
N GLY A 469 -1.90 -17.38 14.19
CA GLY A 469 -1.71 -15.93 14.18
C GLY A 469 -1.24 -15.37 12.84
N MET A 470 -1.25 -14.05 12.73
CA MET A 470 -1.11 -13.37 11.44
C MET A 470 0.28 -13.50 10.81
N ALA A 471 1.34 -13.57 11.62
CA ALA A 471 2.69 -13.89 11.14
C ALA A 471 2.74 -15.25 10.42
N LYS A 472 2.07 -16.28 10.96
CA LYS A 472 1.99 -17.61 10.34
C LYS A 472 1.08 -17.63 9.12
N ALA A 473 -0.01 -16.88 9.14
CA ALA A 473 -0.87 -16.70 7.97
C ALA A 473 -0.09 -16.06 6.80
N ILE A 474 0.74 -15.06 7.05
CA ILE A 474 1.61 -14.42 6.03
C ILE A 474 2.63 -15.42 5.47
N GLU A 475 3.31 -16.20 6.32
CA GLU A 475 4.25 -17.24 5.87
C GLU A 475 3.58 -18.28 4.94
N SER A 476 2.29 -18.56 5.17
CA SER A 476 1.51 -19.47 4.30
C SER A 476 1.13 -18.88 2.95
N GLY A 477 1.22 -17.55 2.78
CA GLY A 477 0.78 -16.83 1.59
C GLY A 477 -0.73 -16.57 1.50
N MET A 478 -1.53 -17.10 2.42
CA MET A 478 -3.00 -17.01 2.38
C MET A 478 -3.54 -15.57 2.25
N PRO A 479 -3.11 -14.59 3.08
CA PRO A 479 -3.65 -13.24 2.98
C PRO A 479 -3.38 -12.59 1.63
N LYS A 480 -2.13 -12.69 1.13
CA LYS A 480 -1.73 -12.10 -0.15
C LYS A 480 -2.53 -12.69 -1.33
N LEU A 481 -2.73 -14.01 -1.34
CA LEU A 481 -3.52 -14.69 -2.38
C LEU A 481 -4.99 -14.24 -2.39
N ARG A 482 -5.63 -14.10 -1.22
CA ARG A 482 -7.03 -13.63 -1.15
C ARG A 482 -7.19 -12.19 -1.62
N ILE A 483 -6.24 -11.33 -1.29
CA ILE A 483 -6.20 -9.93 -1.74
C ILE A 483 -6.03 -9.88 -3.26
N GLN A 484 -5.10 -10.66 -3.82
CA GLN A 484 -4.89 -10.75 -5.26
C GLN A 484 -6.12 -11.31 -6.00
N GLU A 485 -6.81 -12.30 -5.44
CA GLU A 485 -8.06 -12.82 -6.01
C GLU A 485 -9.15 -11.74 -6.06
N ALA A 486 -9.35 -11.01 -4.96
CA ALA A 486 -10.30 -9.89 -4.91
C ALA A 486 -9.93 -8.79 -5.94
N ALA A 487 -8.64 -8.48 -6.08
CA ALA A 487 -8.16 -7.54 -7.09
C ALA A 487 -8.46 -7.99 -8.53
N ALA A 488 -8.23 -9.27 -8.83
CA ALA A 488 -8.45 -9.85 -10.16
C ALA A 488 -9.94 -9.86 -10.54
N ARG A 489 -10.82 -10.27 -9.62
CA ARG A 489 -12.28 -10.23 -9.82
C ARG A 489 -12.77 -8.81 -10.03
N ARG A 490 -12.29 -7.87 -9.22
CA ARG A 490 -12.66 -6.46 -9.38
C ARG A 490 -12.22 -5.89 -10.72
N GLN A 491 -11.01 -6.22 -11.18
CA GLN A 491 -10.56 -5.79 -12.50
C GLN A 491 -11.42 -6.38 -13.62
N ALA A 492 -11.80 -7.65 -13.54
CA ALA A 492 -12.72 -8.27 -14.50
C ALA A 492 -14.09 -7.59 -14.50
N ALA A 493 -14.62 -7.22 -13.32
CA ALA A 493 -15.88 -6.48 -13.21
C ALA A 493 -15.79 -5.09 -13.86
N ILE A 494 -14.65 -4.40 -13.75
CA ILE A 494 -14.43 -3.09 -14.39
C ILE A 494 -14.28 -3.24 -15.91
N ASP A 495 -13.44 -4.15 -16.37
CA ASP A 495 -13.12 -4.36 -17.79
C ASP A 495 -14.36 -4.83 -18.58
N SER A 496 -15.20 -5.66 -17.95
CA SER A 496 -16.46 -6.14 -18.53
C SER A 496 -17.59 -5.10 -18.51
N GLY A 497 -17.43 -4.01 -17.75
CA GLY A 497 -18.45 -2.98 -17.55
C GLY A 497 -19.49 -3.28 -16.48
N LYS A 498 -19.37 -4.39 -15.74
CA LYS A 498 -20.20 -4.74 -14.58
C LYS A 498 -20.07 -3.69 -13.46
N GLU A 499 -18.85 -3.30 -13.12
CA GLU A 499 -18.56 -2.15 -12.24
C GLU A 499 -18.36 -0.90 -13.12
N THR A 500 -19.17 0.14 -12.91
CA THR A 500 -19.05 1.39 -13.68
C THR A 500 -18.05 2.34 -13.04
N ILE A 501 -17.09 2.82 -13.84
CA ILE A 501 -16.19 3.93 -13.50
C ILE A 501 -16.42 5.06 -14.52
N VAL A 502 -17.08 6.13 -14.06
CA VAL A 502 -17.40 7.32 -14.86
C VAL A 502 -16.13 7.97 -15.40
N GLY A 503 -16.11 8.26 -16.70
CA GLY A 503 -14.97 8.83 -17.42
C GLY A 503 -13.97 7.78 -17.95
N VAL A 504 -14.02 6.54 -17.44
CA VAL A 504 -13.06 5.47 -17.79
C VAL A 504 -13.69 4.41 -18.68
N ASN A 505 -14.67 3.64 -18.17
CA ASN A 505 -15.34 2.59 -18.94
C ASN A 505 -16.73 3.03 -19.45
N LYS A 506 -17.35 4.05 -18.82
CA LYS A 506 -18.64 4.61 -19.22
C LYS A 506 -18.61 6.14 -19.15
N TYR A 507 -19.37 6.79 -20.03
CA TYR A 507 -19.41 8.25 -20.16
C TYR A 507 -18.03 8.88 -20.44
N LYS A 508 -17.24 8.23 -21.32
CA LYS A 508 -15.91 8.71 -21.72
C LYS A 508 -16.02 10.05 -22.47
N LEU A 509 -15.03 10.93 -22.29
CA LEU A 509 -14.93 12.18 -23.06
C LEU A 509 -14.72 11.88 -24.55
N LYS A 510 -15.41 12.59 -25.44
CA LYS A 510 -15.39 12.31 -26.90
C LYS A 510 -14.01 12.52 -27.56
N ASN A 511 -13.11 13.27 -26.92
CA ASN A 511 -11.77 13.58 -27.45
C ASN A 511 -10.63 12.84 -26.72
N SER A 512 -10.93 11.88 -25.83
CA SER A 512 -9.87 11.10 -25.13
C SER A 512 -9.34 9.92 -25.94
N SER A 513 -9.82 9.71 -27.17
CA SER A 513 -9.42 8.63 -28.06
C SER A 513 -9.03 9.17 -29.43
N SER A 514 -7.85 9.78 -29.52
CA SER A 514 -7.05 9.87 -30.76
C SER A 514 -5.70 10.52 -30.45
N SER A 515 -4.69 9.69 -30.27
CA SER A 515 -3.37 9.99 -30.80
C SER A 515 -3.53 10.23 -32.31
N SER A 516 -3.50 11.50 -32.74
CA SER A 516 -3.19 12.01 -34.10
C SER A 516 -4.12 13.06 -34.72
N ASP A 517 -5.25 13.47 -34.13
CA ASP A 517 -6.07 14.52 -34.74
C ASP A 517 -5.76 15.93 -34.19
N SER A 518 -5.22 16.77 -35.07
CA SER A 518 -5.00 18.20 -34.88
C SER A 518 -6.32 18.90 -34.50
N GLY A 519 -6.44 19.27 -33.22
CA GLY A 519 -7.66 19.84 -32.64
C GLY A 519 -8.18 21.11 -33.33
N SER A 520 -9.51 21.22 -33.40
CA SER A 520 -10.22 22.44 -33.80
C SER A 520 -10.10 23.52 -32.71
N ALA A 521 -9.64 24.71 -33.09
CA ALA A 521 -9.55 25.88 -32.23
C ALA A 521 -10.94 26.49 -31.95
N ASP A 522 -11.19 26.89 -30.70
CA ASP A 522 -12.26 27.84 -30.38
C ASP A 522 -11.84 29.27 -30.80
N LYS A 523 -12.83 30.14 -31.03
CA LYS A 523 -12.76 31.53 -31.52
C LYS A 523 -11.96 32.50 -30.63
N SER A 524 -11.32 32.01 -29.57
CA SER A 524 -10.47 32.78 -28.67
C SER A 524 -8.98 32.44 -28.76
N GLY A 525 -8.58 31.46 -29.59
CA GLY A 525 -7.16 31.12 -29.82
C GLY A 525 -6.43 30.51 -28.62
N LYS A 526 -7.09 30.32 -27.47
CA LYS A 526 -6.58 29.56 -26.33
C LYS A 526 -7.01 28.10 -26.46
N LYS A 527 -6.04 27.20 -26.67
CA LYS A 527 -6.21 25.77 -26.41
C LYS A 527 -6.47 25.58 -24.92
N VAL A 528 -7.72 25.39 -24.53
CA VAL A 528 -8.06 24.88 -23.21
C VAL A 528 -8.45 23.43 -23.44
N ASP A 529 -7.48 22.51 -23.33
CA ASP A 529 -7.80 21.09 -23.26
C ASP A 529 -8.53 20.89 -21.93
N ALA A 530 -9.85 20.65 -21.99
CA ALA A 530 -10.76 20.58 -20.86
C ALA A 530 -10.53 19.37 -19.93
N GLY A 531 -9.32 18.81 -19.89
CA GLY A 531 -8.93 17.66 -19.07
C GLY A 531 -7.45 17.60 -18.70
N GLN A 532 -6.61 18.58 -19.07
CA GLN A 532 -5.22 18.61 -18.64
C GLN A 532 -5.08 19.32 -17.30
N VAL A 533 -4.56 18.61 -16.30
CA VAL A 533 -4.17 19.14 -15.00
C VAL A 533 -2.66 19.36 -15.01
N GLU A 534 -2.20 20.42 -14.33
CA GLU A 534 -0.77 20.62 -14.12
C GLU A 534 -0.20 19.47 -13.27
N VAL A 535 0.86 18.84 -13.76
CA VAL A 535 1.51 17.70 -13.08
C VAL A 535 2.81 18.17 -12.45
N LEU A 536 2.99 17.91 -11.17
CA LEU A 536 4.24 18.19 -10.49
C LEU A 536 5.35 17.27 -11.03
N SER A 537 6.33 17.85 -11.70
CA SER A 537 7.53 17.14 -12.17
C SER A 537 8.67 17.34 -11.19
N ILE A 538 9.27 16.23 -10.72
CA ILE A 538 10.45 16.25 -9.86
C ILE A 538 11.72 16.06 -10.70
N ASP A 539 12.69 16.96 -10.52
CA ASP A 539 14.03 16.78 -11.08
C ASP A 539 14.88 15.88 -10.17
N ASN A 540 14.78 14.56 -10.39
CA ASN A 540 15.56 13.55 -9.66
C ASN A 540 17.05 13.86 -9.62
N LYS A 541 17.61 14.38 -10.73
CA LYS A 541 19.05 14.65 -10.82
C LYS A 541 19.46 15.75 -9.86
N ALA A 542 18.70 16.85 -9.82
CA ALA A 542 18.96 17.95 -8.91
C ALA A 542 18.81 17.54 -7.43
N VAL A 543 17.82 16.70 -7.11
CA VAL A 543 17.64 16.17 -5.75
C VAL A 543 18.82 15.28 -5.37
N LEU A 544 19.21 14.35 -6.25
CA LEU A 544 20.34 13.46 -6.03
C LEU A 544 21.64 14.23 -5.80
N GLU A 545 21.97 15.20 -6.65
CA GLU A 545 23.18 16.02 -6.49
C GLU A 545 23.24 16.74 -5.14
N LYS A 546 22.10 17.29 -4.68
CA LYS A 546 22.00 17.93 -3.35
C LYS A 546 22.20 16.94 -2.21
N GLN A 547 21.56 15.76 -2.26
CA GLN A 547 21.70 14.74 -1.22
C GLN A 547 23.13 14.20 -1.16
N LEU A 548 23.77 13.94 -2.30
CA LEU A 548 25.18 13.52 -2.35
C LEU A 548 26.12 14.55 -1.73
N ALA A 549 25.86 15.85 -1.96
CA ALA A 549 26.65 16.92 -1.36
C ALA A 549 26.47 16.98 0.18
N LYS A 550 25.22 16.83 0.68
CA LYS A 550 24.93 16.76 2.13
C LYS A 550 25.59 15.56 2.77
N LEU A 551 25.45 14.37 2.17
CA LEU A 551 26.02 13.13 2.67
C LEU A 551 27.55 13.19 2.75
N LYS A 552 28.19 13.75 1.71
CA LYS A 552 29.64 14.00 1.70
C LYS A 552 30.07 14.93 2.84
N LYS A 553 29.29 15.99 3.11
CA LYS A 553 29.57 16.92 4.21
C LYS A 553 29.43 16.23 5.57
N VAL A 554 28.33 15.52 5.80
CA VAL A 554 28.09 14.79 7.06
C VAL A 554 29.19 13.77 7.34
N LYS A 555 29.58 12.98 6.34
CA LYS A 555 30.67 11.99 6.45
C LYS A 555 32.04 12.65 6.69
N ALA A 556 32.27 13.88 6.25
CA ALA A 556 33.53 14.60 6.45
C ALA A 556 33.65 15.29 7.82
N GLU A 557 32.52 15.67 8.43
CA GLU A 557 32.49 16.47 9.67
C GLU A 557 32.25 15.62 10.94
N ARG A 558 31.76 14.38 10.81
CA ARG A 558 31.44 13.50 11.94
C ARG A 558 32.68 12.83 12.54
N ASP A 559 32.52 12.30 13.76
CA ASP A 559 33.51 11.41 14.38
C ASP A 559 33.27 9.96 13.94
N ASP A 560 34.09 9.49 13.00
CA ASP A 560 33.97 8.13 12.46
C ASP A 560 34.19 7.03 13.52
N ASN A 561 34.98 7.27 14.57
CA ASN A 561 35.18 6.27 15.61
C ASN A 561 33.91 6.06 16.43
N LEU A 562 33.24 7.16 16.80
CA LEU A 562 31.97 7.10 17.53
C LEU A 562 30.85 6.47 16.68
N VAL A 563 30.84 6.72 15.37
CA VAL A 563 29.92 6.06 14.44
C VAL A 563 30.17 4.56 14.42
N MET A 564 31.42 4.13 14.21
CA MET A 564 31.77 2.72 14.17
C MET A 564 31.42 2.00 15.48
N GLU A 565 31.73 2.60 16.64
CA GLU A 565 31.37 2.07 17.95
C GLU A 565 29.85 1.92 18.12
N SER A 566 29.10 2.95 17.73
CA SER A 566 27.62 2.95 17.84
C SER A 566 26.98 1.90 16.94
N LEU A 567 27.48 1.74 15.71
CA LEU A 567 27.00 0.74 14.76
C LEU A 567 27.37 -0.68 15.20
N GLN A 568 28.58 -0.89 15.74
CA GLN A 568 28.99 -2.18 16.28
C GLN A 568 28.11 -2.58 17.47
N ALA A 569 27.82 -1.66 18.39
CA ALA A 569 26.92 -1.94 19.51
C ALA A 569 25.51 -2.34 19.04
N LEU A 570 25.02 -1.73 17.96
CA LEU A 570 23.73 -2.07 17.35
C LEU A 570 23.76 -3.46 16.70
N GLU A 571 24.82 -3.78 15.94
CA GLU A 571 25.04 -5.09 15.31
C GLU A 571 25.18 -6.20 16.37
N ASP A 572 25.93 -5.97 17.44
CA ASP A 572 26.09 -6.89 18.56
C ASP A 572 24.74 -7.17 19.24
N CYS A 573 23.96 -6.11 19.52
CA CYS A 573 22.62 -6.24 20.09
C CYS A 573 21.67 -7.04 19.18
N ALA A 574 21.75 -6.84 17.86
CA ALA A 574 20.96 -7.57 16.88
C ALA A 574 21.33 -9.07 16.85
N ASN A 575 22.61 -9.42 16.99
CA ASN A 575 23.08 -10.80 17.03
C ASN A 575 22.73 -11.54 18.33
N GLU A 576 22.46 -10.83 19.42
CA GLU A 576 22.04 -11.47 20.67
C GLU A 576 20.68 -12.16 20.52
N ILE A 577 20.63 -13.43 20.94
CA ILE A 577 19.37 -14.16 21.14
C ILE A 577 18.73 -13.58 22.40
N GLN A 578 17.63 -12.84 22.25
CA GLN A 578 16.84 -12.43 23.40
C GLN A 578 16.06 -13.64 23.93
N ASP A 579 16.37 -14.08 25.15
CA ASP A 579 15.44 -14.89 25.92
C ASP A 579 14.23 -14.00 26.27
N ASN A 580 13.05 -14.41 25.79
CA ASN A 580 11.80 -13.74 26.11
C ASN A 580 11.64 -13.65 27.64
N ALA A 581 11.31 -12.45 28.13
CA ALA A 581 11.01 -12.13 29.53
C ALA A 581 12.21 -11.89 30.48
N SER A 582 13.08 -10.92 30.16
CA SER A 582 13.65 -10.13 31.26
C SER A 582 12.67 -9.00 31.63
N PRO A 583 12.02 -9.05 32.80
CA PRO A 583 11.12 -8.00 33.28
C PRO A 583 11.85 -6.71 33.67
N ASN A 584 13.16 -6.60 33.41
CA ASN A 584 13.89 -5.37 33.68
C ASN A 584 13.55 -4.30 32.62
N ASP A 585 13.23 -3.11 33.11
CA ASP A 585 13.07 -1.86 32.37
C ASP A 585 14.39 -1.33 31.78
N ASP A 586 15.41 -2.19 31.67
CA ASP A 586 16.69 -1.82 31.07
C ASP A 586 16.53 -1.63 29.55
N LEU A 587 16.86 -0.43 29.09
CA LEU A 587 16.85 -0.01 27.69
C LEU A 587 18.26 0.08 27.10
N SER A 588 19.31 -0.34 27.85
CA SER A 588 20.70 -0.30 27.39
C SER A 588 20.95 -1.16 26.15
N LYS A 589 20.23 -2.30 26.04
CA LYS A 589 20.25 -3.24 24.92
C LYS A 589 18.94 -3.22 24.09
N ASN A 590 18.38 -2.03 23.90
CA ASN A 590 17.20 -1.83 23.05
C ASN A 590 17.63 -1.25 21.69
N LEU A 591 17.16 -1.84 20.59
CA LEU A 591 17.56 -1.48 19.24
C LEU A 591 17.24 -0.01 18.91
N LEU A 592 16.11 0.54 19.38
CA LEU A 592 15.78 1.95 19.18
C LEU A 592 16.70 2.86 20.01
N ALA A 593 16.99 2.51 21.27
CA ALA A 593 17.92 3.27 22.10
C ALA A 593 19.34 3.33 21.50
N LEU A 594 19.82 2.22 20.93
CA LEU A 594 21.11 2.15 20.24
C LEU A 594 21.07 2.90 18.89
N SER A 595 19.97 2.83 18.16
CA SER A 595 19.78 3.62 16.93
C SER A 595 19.77 5.12 17.19
N ILE A 596 19.21 5.58 18.32
CA ILE A 596 19.29 6.99 18.76
C ILE A 596 20.75 7.40 18.97
N LYS A 597 21.56 6.58 19.63
CA LYS A 597 23.01 6.86 19.79
C LYS A 597 23.73 6.94 18.44
N ALA A 598 23.45 6.00 17.54
CA ALA A 598 24.02 6.02 16.19
C ALA A 598 23.62 7.30 15.42
N ALA A 599 22.35 7.70 15.48
CA ALA A 599 21.88 8.95 14.87
C ALA A 599 22.53 10.20 15.50
N GLN A 600 22.73 10.23 16.82
CA GLN A 600 23.47 11.30 17.52
C GLN A 600 24.92 11.41 17.05
N SER A 601 25.55 10.26 16.73
CA SER A 601 26.89 10.18 16.15
C SER A 601 26.93 10.50 14.65
N ARG A 602 25.80 10.86 14.02
CA ARG A 602 25.66 11.13 12.57
C ARG A 602 25.92 9.89 11.70
N ALA A 603 25.56 8.71 12.22
CA ALA A 603 25.36 7.55 11.37
C ALA A 603 24.15 7.79 10.44
N THR A 604 24.24 7.25 9.24
CA THR A 604 23.24 7.39 8.17
C THR A 604 22.14 6.34 8.27
N VAL A 605 21.05 6.52 7.52
CA VAL A 605 19.96 5.55 7.38
C VAL A 605 20.51 4.22 6.84
N GLY A 606 21.35 4.29 5.82
CA GLY A 606 22.00 3.15 5.19
C GLY A 606 22.94 2.42 6.15
N GLU A 607 23.79 3.13 6.89
CA GLU A 607 24.71 2.51 7.85
C GLU A 607 24.00 1.81 9.01
N ILE A 608 22.98 2.45 9.60
CA ILE A 608 22.18 1.85 10.69
C ILE A 608 21.44 0.61 10.16
N SER A 609 20.85 0.70 8.97
CA SER A 609 20.13 -0.42 8.37
C SER A 609 21.07 -1.58 7.99
N LEU A 610 22.27 -1.27 7.48
CA LEU A 610 23.28 -2.26 7.12
C LEU A 610 23.84 -2.99 8.35
N ALA A 611 24.03 -2.30 9.48
CA ALA A 611 24.46 -2.93 10.74
C ALA A 611 23.47 -4.00 11.21
N LEU A 612 22.17 -3.72 11.09
CA LEU A 612 21.10 -4.69 11.39
C LEU A 612 21.02 -5.80 10.33
N GLU A 613 21.20 -5.45 9.05
CA GLU A 613 21.19 -6.39 7.92
C GLU A 613 22.28 -7.46 8.06
N ARG A 614 23.45 -7.14 8.61
CA ARG A 614 24.51 -8.13 8.87
C ARG A 614 24.08 -9.23 9.85
N ALA A 615 23.24 -8.91 10.82
CA ALA A 615 22.71 -9.87 11.78
C ALA A 615 21.46 -10.59 11.27
N PHE A 616 20.56 -9.88 10.58
CA PHE A 616 19.22 -10.37 10.23
C PHE A 616 19.06 -10.86 8.80
N GLY A 617 19.91 -10.42 7.88
CA GLY A 617 19.72 -10.54 6.44
C GLY A 617 18.58 -9.69 5.88
N ARG A 618 18.38 -9.74 4.55
CA ARG A 618 17.20 -9.15 3.87
C ARG A 618 16.17 -10.21 3.50
N TYR A 619 14.89 -9.86 3.64
CA TYR A 619 13.78 -10.71 3.24
C TYR A 619 13.68 -10.84 1.72
N GLN A 620 13.42 -12.06 1.25
CA GLN A 620 13.07 -12.35 -0.14
C GLN A 620 11.66 -12.95 -0.17
N PRO A 621 10.68 -12.27 -0.80
CA PRO A 621 9.33 -12.77 -0.87
C PRO A 621 9.23 -14.00 -1.79
N PRO A 622 8.36 -14.97 -1.47
CA PRO A 622 7.99 -15.99 -2.45
C PRO A 622 7.17 -15.36 -3.59
N SER A 623 7.36 -15.86 -4.81
CA SER A 623 6.51 -15.48 -5.94
C SER A 623 5.21 -16.30 -5.89
N LEU A 624 4.08 -15.61 -5.73
CA LEU A 624 2.74 -16.20 -5.67
C LEU A 624 1.86 -15.48 -6.70
N LEU A 625 1.18 -16.25 -7.55
CA LEU A 625 0.29 -15.75 -8.57
C LEU A 625 -1.07 -16.47 -8.52
N VAL A 626 -2.16 -15.71 -8.58
CA VAL A 626 -3.52 -16.23 -8.71
C VAL A 626 -3.79 -16.62 -10.17
N SER A 627 -4.57 -17.69 -10.39
CA SER A 627 -5.01 -18.10 -11.73
C SER A 627 -6.51 -18.42 -11.72
N GLY A 628 -7.19 -18.12 -12.83
CA GLY A 628 -8.59 -18.45 -13.11
C GLY A 628 -9.61 -17.40 -12.64
N ALA A 629 -9.26 -16.58 -11.64
CA ALA A 629 -10.20 -15.64 -11.03
C ALA A 629 -10.68 -14.54 -11.98
N TYR A 630 -9.79 -14.01 -12.83
CA TYR A 630 -10.13 -12.94 -13.78
C TYR A 630 -11.10 -13.46 -14.85
N LYS A 631 -10.76 -14.57 -15.50
CA LYS A 631 -11.59 -15.15 -16.56
C LYS A 631 -12.97 -15.57 -16.05
N GLN A 632 -13.04 -16.22 -14.88
CA GLN A 632 -14.31 -16.69 -14.32
C GLN A 632 -15.28 -15.52 -14.10
N GLU A 633 -14.81 -14.46 -13.43
CA GLU A 633 -15.64 -13.28 -13.14
C GLU A 633 -16.07 -12.54 -14.42
N TYR A 634 -15.22 -12.50 -15.45
CA TYR A 634 -15.54 -11.88 -16.73
C TYR A 634 -16.64 -12.65 -17.49
N GLN A 635 -16.50 -13.98 -17.58
CA GLN A 635 -17.43 -14.85 -18.33
C GLN A 635 -18.81 -14.93 -17.67
N ASP A 636 -18.89 -14.82 -16.34
CA ASP A 636 -20.17 -14.78 -15.61
C ASP A 636 -21.04 -13.57 -16.02
N TYR A 637 -20.45 -12.50 -16.56
CA TYR A 637 -21.16 -11.31 -16.99
C TYR A 637 -21.44 -11.23 -18.50
N ASN A 638 -20.51 -11.70 -19.35
CA ASN A 638 -20.59 -11.50 -20.79
C ASN A 638 -20.18 -12.77 -21.58
N ASN A 639 -21.15 -13.50 -22.13
CA ASN A 639 -20.92 -14.66 -23.02
C ASN A 639 -20.63 -14.20 -24.46
N ASN A 640 -19.68 -14.85 -25.16
CA ASN A 640 -19.09 -14.42 -26.46
C ASN A 640 -18.29 -13.12 -26.38
N SER A 641 -17.36 -13.08 -25.44
CA SER A 641 -16.62 -11.86 -25.07
C SER A 641 -15.32 -11.68 -25.87
N ILE A 642 -14.74 -10.48 -25.78
CA ILE A 642 -13.37 -10.22 -26.27
C ILE A 642 -12.34 -11.18 -25.66
N VAL A 643 -12.56 -11.65 -24.42
CA VAL A 643 -11.74 -12.67 -23.75
C VAL A 643 -11.68 -13.96 -24.58
N ASP A 644 -12.80 -14.42 -25.11
CA ASP A 644 -12.86 -15.63 -25.93
C ASP A 644 -12.07 -15.45 -27.25
N LYS A 645 -12.12 -14.24 -27.83
CA LYS A 645 -11.34 -13.88 -29.03
C LYS A 645 -9.83 -13.84 -28.77
N VAL A 646 -9.40 -13.32 -27.62
CA VAL A 646 -7.98 -13.34 -27.23
C VAL A 646 -7.50 -14.78 -27.08
N ILE A 647 -8.29 -15.62 -26.40
CA ILE A 647 -7.95 -17.04 -26.21
C ILE A 647 -7.85 -17.78 -27.56
N GLU A 648 -8.71 -17.45 -28.52
CA GLU A 648 -8.63 -18.00 -29.87
C GLU A 648 -7.35 -17.52 -30.59
N ARG A 649 -7.01 -16.23 -30.48
CA ARG A 649 -5.76 -15.67 -31.04
C ARG A 649 -4.50 -16.30 -30.43
N THR A 650 -4.45 -16.50 -29.11
CA THR A 650 -3.28 -17.12 -28.47
C THR A 650 -3.12 -18.59 -28.85
N LYS A 651 -4.23 -19.32 -29.06
CA LYS A 651 -4.19 -20.67 -29.63
C LYS A 651 -3.66 -20.68 -31.06
N LYS A 652 -4.16 -19.78 -31.90
CA LYS A 652 -3.68 -19.65 -33.28
C LYS A 652 -2.18 -19.32 -33.32
N PHE A 653 -1.72 -18.41 -32.46
CA PHE A 653 -0.31 -18.09 -32.31
C PHE A 653 0.52 -19.33 -31.93
N LEU A 654 0.04 -20.14 -30.98
CA LEU A 654 0.67 -21.40 -30.61
C LEU A 654 0.76 -22.39 -31.78
N ASP A 655 -0.30 -22.50 -32.58
CA ASP A 655 -0.33 -23.38 -33.76
C ASP A 655 0.64 -22.90 -34.86
N GLU A 656 0.81 -21.59 -35.03
CA GLU A 656 1.67 -20.98 -36.06
C GLU A 656 3.16 -20.94 -35.67
N HIS A 657 3.46 -20.64 -34.39
CA HIS A 657 4.83 -20.41 -33.93
C HIS A 657 5.38 -21.53 -33.03
N GLY A 658 4.59 -22.56 -32.71
CA GLY A 658 5.00 -23.71 -31.89
C GLY A 658 5.21 -23.43 -30.41
N ARG A 659 4.95 -22.19 -29.96
CA ARG A 659 4.98 -21.76 -28.55
C ARG A 659 3.95 -20.66 -28.31
N ARG A 660 3.53 -20.47 -27.06
CA ARG A 660 2.62 -19.39 -26.68
C ARG A 660 3.33 -18.03 -26.73
N PRO A 661 2.59 -16.91 -26.87
CA PRO A 661 3.16 -15.61 -26.65
C PRO A 661 3.63 -15.52 -25.19
N ARG A 662 4.87 -15.09 -25.01
CA ARG A 662 5.59 -15.14 -23.72
C ARG A 662 5.98 -13.74 -23.28
N VAL A 663 5.56 -13.37 -22.08
CA VAL A 663 5.81 -12.04 -21.49
C VAL A 663 6.48 -12.17 -20.13
N LEU A 664 7.52 -11.37 -19.89
CA LEU A 664 8.11 -11.17 -18.56
C LEU A 664 7.61 -9.83 -18.01
N ILE A 665 6.85 -9.86 -16.91
CA ILE A 665 6.42 -8.65 -16.21
C ILE A 665 7.43 -8.32 -15.11
N VAL A 666 8.05 -7.15 -15.17
CA VAL A 666 9.12 -6.74 -14.23
C VAL A 666 8.75 -5.51 -13.41
N LYS A 667 9.32 -5.47 -12.20
CA LYS A 667 9.37 -4.31 -11.30
C LYS A 667 10.82 -3.90 -11.15
N MET A 668 11.15 -2.68 -11.60
CA MET A 668 12.51 -2.14 -11.51
C MET A 668 12.61 -1.04 -10.44
N GLY A 669 13.82 -0.86 -9.89
CA GLY A 669 14.07 0.16 -8.87
C GLY A 669 13.54 -0.27 -7.51
N GLN A 670 13.08 0.66 -6.67
CA GLN A 670 12.53 0.34 -5.35
C GLN A 670 10.99 0.24 -5.33
N ASP A 671 10.35 0.30 -6.51
CA ASP A 671 8.90 0.31 -6.64
C ASP A 671 8.25 -1.01 -6.18
N GLY A 672 7.55 -0.94 -5.05
CA GLY A 672 6.83 -2.05 -4.44
C GLY A 672 5.40 -2.26 -4.93
N HIS A 673 4.86 -1.40 -5.80
CA HIS A 673 3.46 -1.52 -6.25
C HIS A 673 3.29 -2.72 -7.20
N ASP A 674 2.68 -3.79 -6.73
CA ASP A 674 2.57 -5.05 -7.48
C ASP A 674 1.13 -5.39 -7.91
N ARG A 675 0.09 -4.66 -7.47
CA ARG A 675 -1.32 -4.93 -7.84
C ARG A 675 -1.51 -5.01 -9.36
N GLY A 676 -1.13 -3.96 -10.09
CA GLY A 676 -1.29 -3.92 -11.54
C GLY A 676 -0.48 -5.01 -12.25
N ALA A 677 0.76 -5.25 -11.81
CA ALA A 677 1.61 -6.30 -12.35
C ALA A 677 1.00 -7.70 -12.14
N ASN A 678 0.52 -8.00 -10.93
CA ASN A 678 -0.08 -9.28 -10.57
C ASN A 678 -1.42 -9.52 -11.29
N VAL A 679 -2.26 -8.49 -11.41
CA VAL A 679 -3.56 -8.59 -12.10
C VAL A 679 -3.38 -8.75 -13.61
N VAL A 680 -2.43 -8.03 -14.23
CA VAL A 680 -2.07 -8.25 -15.65
C VAL A 680 -1.46 -9.63 -15.85
N ALA A 681 -0.57 -10.07 -14.96
CA ALA A 681 0.04 -11.40 -15.03
C ALA A 681 -1.02 -12.52 -14.99
N SER A 682 -1.91 -12.45 -14.00
CA SER A 682 -3.02 -13.40 -13.82
C SER A 682 -3.98 -13.37 -15.02
N GLY A 683 -4.36 -12.17 -15.47
CA GLY A 683 -5.23 -12.00 -16.64
C GLY A 683 -4.61 -12.54 -17.92
N PHE A 684 -3.36 -12.24 -18.23
CA PHE A 684 -2.70 -12.74 -19.44
C PHE A 684 -2.53 -14.26 -19.41
N ALA A 685 -2.20 -14.83 -18.25
CA ALA A 685 -2.15 -16.29 -18.07
C ALA A 685 -3.53 -16.94 -18.34
N ASP A 686 -4.61 -16.35 -17.82
CA ASP A 686 -5.99 -16.79 -18.07
C ASP A 686 -6.39 -16.69 -19.56
N LEU A 687 -5.76 -15.77 -20.31
CA LEU A 687 -5.96 -15.54 -21.75
C LEU A 687 -5.06 -16.39 -22.66
N GLY A 688 -4.16 -17.20 -22.09
CA GLY A 688 -3.33 -18.17 -22.84
C GLY A 688 -1.91 -17.73 -23.15
N PHE A 689 -1.40 -16.67 -22.51
CA PHE A 689 0.02 -16.32 -22.54
C PHE A 689 0.82 -17.22 -21.59
N ASP A 690 2.11 -17.41 -21.89
CA ASP A 690 3.08 -17.84 -20.90
C ASP A 690 3.64 -16.59 -20.20
N VAL A 691 3.42 -16.50 -18.89
CA VAL A 691 3.73 -15.29 -18.11
C VAL A 691 4.79 -15.61 -17.06
N ASP A 692 5.91 -14.89 -17.13
CA ASP A 692 6.92 -14.85 -16.08
C ASP A 692 6.75 -13.57 -15.26
N VAL A 693 6.85 -13.67 -13.93
CA VAL A 693 6.79 -12.52 -13.02
C VAL A 693 8.16 -12.34 -12.38
N GLY A 694 8.80 -11.22 -12.71
CA GLY A 694 10.10 -10.85 -12.16
C GLY A 694 10.02 -10.58 -10.65
N PRO A 695 11.07 -10.89 -9.87
CA PRO A 695 11.16 -10.49 -8.48
C PRO A 695 11.03 -8.99 -8.29
N LEU A 696 10.60 -8.58 -7.09
CA LEU A 696 10.65 -7.17 -6.72
C LEU A 696 12.11 -6.67 -6.62
N PHE A 697 12.29 -5.38 -6.88
CA PHE A 697 13.53 -4.65 -6.71
C PHE A 697 14.68 -5.02 -7.66
N GLN A 698 14.35 -5.46 -8.87
CA GLN A 698 15.38 -5.71 -9.88
C GLN A 698 16.01 -4.41 -10.37
N THR A 699 17.30 -4.47 -10.65
CA THR A 699 17.97 -3.46 -11.47
C THR A 699 17.62 -3.68 -12.95
N PRO A 700 17.79 -2.65 -13.81
CA PRO A 700 17.62 -2.82 -15.25
C PRO A 700 18.51 -3.93 -15.85
N GLU A 701 19.72 -4.12 -15.32
CA GLU A 701 20.65 -5.17 -15.73
C GLU A 701 20.12 -6.58 -15.39
N GLU A 702 19.64 -6.77 -14.16
CA GLU A 702 19.05 -8.04 -13.69
C GLU A 702 17.77 -8.37 -14.47
N ALA A 703 16.94 -7.37 -14.76
CA ALA A 703 15.72 -7.53 -15.55
C ALA A 703 16.03 -7.90 -17.02
N ALA A 704 17.03 -7.25 -17.64
CA ALA A 704 17.48 -7.58 -18.98
C ALA A 704 17.99 -9.04 -19.07
N ARG A 705 18.82 -9.44 -18.09
CA ARG A 705 19.35 -10.82 -18.02
C ARG A 705 18.21 -11.83 -17.92
N LEU A 706 17.24 -11.59 -17.03
CA LEU A 706 16.10 -12.50 -16.85
C LEU A 706 15.25 -12.62 -18.12
N ALA A 707 15.04 -11.52 -18.85
CA ALA A 707 14.32 -11.54 -20.12
C ALA A 707 15.02 -12.41 -21.18
N ILE A 708 16.34 -12.26 -21.30
CA ILE A 708 17.16 -13.04 -22.24
C ILE A 708 17.17 -14.51 -21.84
N ASP A 709 17.42 -14.82 -20.58
CA ASP A 709 17.47 -16.20 -20.07
C ASP A 709 16.12 -16.93 -20.19
N SER A 710 15.02 -16.17 -20.15
CA SER A 710 13.65 -16.69 -20.29
C SER A 710 13.16 -16.76 -21.74
N ASP A 711 13.93 -16.27 -22.71
CA ASP A 711 13.56 -16.23 -24.14
C ASP A 711 12.16 -15.63 -24.37
N VAL A 712 11.89 -14.49 -23.73
CA VAL A 712 10.57 -13.83 -23.83
C VAL A 712 10.42 -13.04 -25.12
N HIS A 713 9.19 -12.95 -25.64
CA HIS A 713 8.90 -12.05 -26.76
C HIS A 713 8.84 -10.59 -26.29
N VAL A 714 8.39 -10.37 -25.06
CA VAL A 714 8.10 -9.05 -24.49
C VAL A 714 8.58 -8.98 -23.05
N ILE A 715 9.22 -7.87 -22.70
CA ILE A 715 9.38 -7.43 -21.32
C ILE A 715 8.41 -6.28 -21.02
N GLY A 716 7.51 -6.51 -20.06
CA GLY A 716 6.54 -5.55 -19.58
C GLY A 716 6.99 -4.88 -18.28
N VAL A 717 7.38 -3.61 -18.37
CA VAL A 717 7.77 -2.83 -17.21
C VAL A 717 6.53 -2.24 -16.55
N SER A 718 6.23 -2.64 -15.31
CA SER A 718 5.18 -2.01 -14.50
C SER A 718 5.80 -0.96 -13.58
N SER A 719 5.60 0.34 -13.88
CA SER A 719 6.22 1.47 -13.18
C SER A 719 5.17 2.41 -12.59
N LEU A 720 5.16 2.55 -11.27
CA LEU A 720 4.22 3.39 -10.52
C LEU A 720 4.93 4.38 -9.57
N ALA A 721 6.27 4.38 -9.52
CA ALA A 721 7.07 5.22 -8.64
C ALA A 721 7.87 6.32 -9.39
N ALA A 722 7.42 6.73 -10.57
CA ALA A 722 8.02 7.79 -11.40
C ALA A 722 9.50 7.58 -11.84
N GLY A 723 10.07 6.39 -11.65
CA GLY A 723 11.44 6.06 -12.10
C GLY A 723 11.58 5.77 -13.61
N HIS A 724 10.49 5.79 -14.39
CA HIS A 724 10.45 5.34 -15.79
C HIS A 724 11.40 6.08 -16.72
N LYS A 725 11.64 7.39 -16.50
CA LYS A 725 12.55 8.18 -17.35
C LYS A 725 14.03 7.82 -17.17
N VAL A 726 14.38 7.12 -16.10
CA VAL A 726 15.74 6.69 -15.78
C VAL A 726 15.89 5.19 -16.03
N LEU A 727 14.98 4.39 -15.49
CA LEU A 727 15.11 2.94 -15.46
C LEU A 727 14.80 2.27 -16.81
N VAL A 728 13.80 2.77 -17.56
CA VAL A 728 13.41 2.16 -18.85
C VAL A 728 14.47 2.37 -19.94
N PRO A 729 15.03 3.58 -20.15
CA PRO A 729 16.12 3.75 -21.10
C PRO A 729 17.34 2.88 -20.75
N LYS A 730 17.65 2.75 -19.45
CA LYS A 730 18.76 1.89 -18.99
C LYS A 730 18.48 0.42 -19.25
N LEU A 731 17.24 -0.06 -19.07
CA LEU A 731 16.86 -1.43 -19.42
C LEU A 731 17.09 -1.71 -20.91
N ILE A 732 16.70 -0.79 -21.78
CA ILE A 732 16.87 -0.94 -23.23
C ILE A 732 18.37 -0.96 -23.61
N GLU A 733 19.18 -0.13 -22.95
CA GLU A 733 20.65 -0.16 -23.10
C GLU A 733 21.24 -1.51 -22.69
N GLU A 734 20.84 -2.04 -21.52
CA GLU A 734 21.32 -3.33 -21.00
C GLU A 734 20.87 -4.51 -21.88
N LEU A 735 19.61 -4.51 -22.36
CA LEU A 735 19.12 -5.51 -23.30
C LEU A 735 19.96 -5.53 -24.58
N LYS A 736 20.24 -4.37 -25.17
CA LYS A 736 21.09 -4.26 -26.37
C LYS A 736 22.51 -4.73 -26.10
N ALA A 737 23.10 -4.31 -24.98
CA ALA A 737 24.46 -4.70 -24.61
C ALA A 737 24.58 -6.22 -24.44
N GLN A 738 23.70 -6.83 -23.64
CA GLN A 738 23.75 -8.26 -23.33
C GLN A 738 23.37 -9.14 -24.54
N LEU A 739 22.46 -8.70 -25.42
CA LEU A 739 22.15 -9.40 -26.66
C LEU A 739 23.32 -9.36 -27.65
N ASN A 740 24.03 -8.23 -27.76
CA ASN A 740 25.21 -8.11 -28.61
C ASN A 740 26.38 -8.99 -28.10
N GLU A 741 26.56 -9.10 -26.79
CA GLU A 741 27.57 -9.97 -26.17
C GLU A 741 27.31 -11.46 -26.40
N ALA A 742 26.04 -11.86 -26.56
CA ALA A 742 25.67 -13.25 -26.76
C ALA A 742 26.05 -13.84 -28.13
N GLY A 743 26.43 -13.00 -29.12
CA GLY A 743 27.09 -13.37 -30.39
C GLY A 743 26.31 -14.27 -31.37
N ASP A 744 25.96 -13.74 -32.55
CA ASP A 744 25.73 -14.40 -33.86
C ASP A 744 25.06 -15.80 -33.93
N GLY A 745 24.16 -16.12 -32.99
CA GLY A 745 23.27 -17.30 -33.05
C GLY A 745 21.83 -17.02 -32.57
N ILE A 746 21.63 -15.91 -31.85
CA ILE A 746 20.33 -15.36 -31.41
C ILE A 746 20.01 -14.07 -32.22
N GLY A 747 20.64 -13.93 -33.39
CA GLY A 747 20.78 -12.69 -34.16
C GLY A 747 19.52 -12.15 -34.86
N ASN A 748 18.33 -12.32 -34.30
CA ASN A 748 17.11 -11.65 -34.78
C ASN A 748 15.97 -11.52 -33.75
N HIS A 749 16.14 -11.90 -32.48
CA HIS A 749 15.07 -11.74 -31.48
C HIS A 749 15.11 -10.35 -30.85
N ASN A 750 14.36 -9.40 -31.42
CA ASN A 750 14.08 -8.12 -30.78
C ASN A 750 13.08 -8.35 -29.63
N ILE A 751 13.56 -8.42 -28.40
CA ILE A 751 12.67 -8.41 -27.23
C ILE A 751 11.96 -7.05 -27.18
N LEU A 752 10.63 -7.06 -27.29
CA LEU A 752 9.84 -5.82 -27.23
C LEU A 752 9.79 -5.30 -25.79
N VAL A 753 9.94 -3.98 -25.62
CA VAL A 753 9.79 -3.31 -24.32
C VAL A 753 8.47 -2.56 -24.30
N ILE A 754 7.58 -2.92 -23.37
CA ILE A 754 6.33 -2.18 -23.10
C ILE A 754 6.38 -1.59 -21.69
N VAL A 755 5.68 -0.48 -21.48
CA VAL A 755 5.59 0.18 -20.17
C VAL A 755 4.13 0.32 -19.77
N GLY A 756 3.82 0.00 -18.51
CA GLY A 756 2.51 0.28 -17.93
C GLY A 756 2.63 0.85 -16.51
N GLY A 757 1.52 1.34 -15.98
CA GLY A 757 1.45 2.00 -14.67
C GLY A 757 1.20 3.50 -14.78
N VAL A 758 1.55 4.26 -13.73
CA VAL A 758 1.29 5.71 -13.66
C VAL A 758 2.38 6.44 -14.44
N ILE A 759 2.12 6.66 -15.73
CA ILE A 759 3.02 7.37 -16.65
C ILE A 759 2.30 8.63 -17.14
N PRO A 760 2.79 9.84 -16.82
CA PRO A 760 2.22 11.07 -17.36
C PRO A 760 2.30 11.09 -18.89
N GLN A 761 1.22 11.54 -19.56
CA GLN A 761 1.17 11.61 -21.04
C GLN A 761 2.30 12.45 -21.64
N ILE A 762 2.78 13.46 -20.91
CA ILE A 762 3.92 14.29 -21.30
C ILE A 762 5.24 13.51 -21.46
N ASP A 763 5.36 12.33 -20.86
CA ASP A 763 6.54 11.48 -20.94
C ASP A 763 6.48 10.43 -22.06
N TYR A 764 5.34 10.28 -22.74
CA TYR A 764 5.13 9.20 -23.72
C TYR A 764 6.08 9.33 -24.91
N GLU A 765 6.21 10.54 -25.47
CA GLU A 765 7.09 10.78 -26.62
C GLU A 765 8.56 10.47 -26.27
N PHE A 766 9.00 10.80 -25.05
CA PHE A 766 10.33 10.47 -24.56
C PHE A 766 10.56 8.96 -24.47
N LEU A 767 9.59 8.21 -23.95
CA LEU A 767 9.67 6.76 -23.82
C LEU A 767 9.68 6.06 -25.19
N TYR A 768 8.82 6.49 -26.13
CA TYR A 768 8.84 5.98 -27.50
C TYR A 768 10.18 6.22 -28.19
N LYS A 769 10.74 7.44 -28.07
CA LYS A 769 12.09 7.76 -28.59
C LYS A 769 13.20 6.93 -27.94
N SER A 770 12.99 6.47 -26.71
CA SER A 770 13.94 5.61 -26.00
C SER A 770 13.89 4.14 -26.46
N GLY A 771 12.85 3.73 -27.20
CA GLY A 771 12.69 2.38 -27.75
C GLY A 771 11.52 1.59 -27.17
N VAL A 772 10.61 2.21 -26.42
CA VAL A 772 9.37 1.57 -25.94
C VAL A 772 8.42 1.33 -27.12
N SER A 773 7.78 0.15 -27.16
CA SER A 773 6.89 -0.29 -28.25
C SER A 773 5.40 -0.02 -28.01
N ALA A 774 5.00 0.07 -26.73
CA ALA A 774 3.64 0.39 -26.31
C ALA A 774 3.64 0.93 -24.87
N ILE A 775 2.67 1.81 -24.57
CA ILE A 775 2.43 2.32 -23.21
C ILE A 775 0.97 2.04 -22.83
N TYR A 776 0.76 1.37 -21.70
CA TYR A 776 -0.56 1.00 -21.17
C TYR A 776 -0.81 1.70 -19.82
N GLY A 777 -1.51 2.84 -19.86
CA GLY A 777 -1.81 3.66 -18.68
C GLY A 777 -2.98 3.15 -17.82
N PRO A 778 -3.29 3.83 -16.70
CA PRO A 778 -4.45 3.54 -15.87
C PRO A 778 -5.76 3.43 -16.66
N GLY A 779 -6.56 2.40 -16.38
CA GLY A 779 -7.84 2.17 -17.05
C GLY A 779 -7.77 1.38 -18.37
N THR A 780 -6.58 0.90 -18.77
CA THR A 780 -6.42 -0.01 -19.92
C THR A 780 -7.07 -1.36 -19.62
N PRO A 781 -8.04 -1.83 -20.42
CA PRO A 781 -8.61 -3.17 -20.26
C PRO A 781 -7.60 -4.26 -20.62
N ILE A 782 -7.55 -5.33 -19.82
CA ILE A 782 -6.61 -6.44 -20.04
C ILE A 782 -6.81 -7.13 -21.40
N PRO A 783 -8.04 -7.45 -21.86
CA PRO A 783 -8.22 -8.12 -23.15
C PRO A 783 -7.80 -7.25 -24.33
N ASP A 784 -7.98 -5.93 -24.22
CA ASP A 784 -7.57 -4.97 -25.27
C ASP A 784 -6.05 -4.91 -25.40
N SER A 785 -5.33 -4.75 -24.27
CA SER A 785 -3.87 -4.77 -24.25
C SER A 785 -3.28 -6.13 -24.66
N ALA A 786 -3.96 -7.24 -24.35
CA ALA A 786 -3.55 -8.56 -24.80
C ALA A 786 -3.63 -8.70 -26.34
N MET A 787 -4.71 -8.21 -26.97
CA MET A 787 -4.83 -8.21 -28.44
C MET A 787 -3.75 -7.35 -29.10
N ASP A 788 -3.57 -6.11 -28.64
CA ASP A 788 -2.54 -5.21 -29.17
C ASP A 788 -1.13 -5.82 -29.03
N LEU A 789 -0.87 -6.52 -27.92
CA LEU A 789 0.42 -7.15 -27.71
C LEU A 789 0.67 -8.33 -28.66
N ILE A 790 -0.35 -9.16 -28.95
CA ILE A 790 -0.22 -10.24 -29.93
C ILE A 790 0.12 -9.66 -31.30
N ASP A 791 -0.60 -8.61 -31.74
CA ASP A 791 -0.36 -7.96 -33.03
C ASP A 791 1.08 -7.40 -33.14
N LYS A 792 1.59 -6.80 -32.05
CA LYS A 792 2.97 -6.29 -32.00
C LYS A 792 4.01 -7.40 -32.00
N ILE A 793 3.77 -8.51 -31.32
CA ILE A 793 4.67 -9.67 -31.33
C ILE A 793 4.73 -10.25 -32.74
N GLU A 794 3.58 -10.50 -33.38
CA GLU A 794 3.49 -11.04 -34.74
C GLU A 794 4.19 -10.12 -35.76
N ALA A 795 4.09 -8.80 -35.60
CA ALA A 795 4.78 -7.85 -36.48
C ALA A 795 6.31 -7.79 -36.30
N ASN A 796 6.84 -8.36 -35.21
CA ASN A 796 8.25 -8.32 -34.83
C ASN A 796 8.95 -9.68 -35.00
N ILE A 797 8.21 -10.75 -35.30
CA ILE A 797 8.71 -12.07 -35.73
C ILE A 797 8.89 -12.05 -37.25
#